data_AF-A0A1W1CNF8-F1
#
_entry.id   AF-A0A1W1CNF8-F1
#
_cell.length_a   1.000
_cell.length_b   1.000
_cell.length_c   1.000
_cell.angle_alpha   90.00
_cell.angle_beta   90.00
_cell.angle_gamma   90.00
#
_symmetry.space_group_name_H-M   'P 1'
#
loop_
_entity.id
_entity.type
_entity.pdbx_description
1 polymer ?
#
loop_
_entity_poly.entity_id
_entity_poly.type
_entity_poly.pdbx_seq_one_letter_code
_entity_poly.pdbx_strand_id
1 'polypeptide(L)'
;MKLNRVSKLIMSLILVVSISQASVLTELHGTKGQADKELNQMIEKLDSIGFTATAKNKHIEQHYYNIFKEKNLDLLNFYTIIDIKSLRELLIQNPDFGAYSPFNLLAFKKFDTDEGGDTTWYGHLDSETMLDIIGDKDVERRKKFTEMIEKVDKLVIDEMKPTATKKLTFKGELPAQPLLKMVKKFEDVDDIEEYVDEFIMQHDTLFGKNKFVIAGFIDLKFEYGDMDLDFEEYDAYWVSSLCHFEFSNAVFNHGSPHAGVFAPCSVYFYIPKGSNELHVGYGNVENWINSTGITDKKQIAYMQKIADDVRKTFEQLGFIMEGKTTQKSEAIDEKKIETKKSQAKKESSQESSSEESVVITIPTVSEAPKSIKVKTINGGEDFSDRTIQFSKRYPPGYIAPKDRVVTSISEEGKVGEVKKGRISVNLRGALIDVATAKEKLAKAGFEVIAVAPLNKKGTLISIVFTNDELKKIANKQNKGFVATLRVLIDEKKKQISVTNPLYVSKAFLQEDFNEELAKKLLSSITKEFPNLKDSLDKFKFQSLPKFQFMEGMPYYQDMEVVARGDNLLEKIKNNKMVIFELNLGKDRTVVGVELSKRTRKFPQKIGTKNAGMLPYSILIENGEAKILNPKYYISVMYPFLKMEEFMTIATVPDAIIKDCAKVFK
;
A
#
# COMPACT_ATOMS: atom_id res chain seq x y z
N MET A 1 87.65 -23.36 -14.32
CA MET A 1 86.68 -23.02 -13.28
C MET A 1 85.40 -22.50 -13.95
N LYS A 2 84.22 -23.00 -13.55
CA LYS A 2 82.84 -22.57 -13.91
C LYS A 2 82.60 -21.86 -15.27
N LEU A 3 81.94 -22.56 -16.20
CA LEU A 3 80.96 -21.93 -17.11
C LEU A 3 79.70 -21.59 -16.31
N ASN A 4 78.98 -20.50 -16.67
CA ASN A 4 77.57 -20.62 -17.09
C ASN A 4 76.92 -19.32 -17.60
N ARG A 5 76.27 -19.45 -18.77
CA ARG A 5 74.98 -18.86 -19.20
C ARG A 5 74.66 -17.39 -18.87
N VAL A 6 74.72 -16.55 -19.90
CA VAL A 6 73.85 -15.38 -20.05
C VAL A 6 72.39 -15.84 -20.21
N SER A 7 71.45 -15.24 -19.47
CA SER A 7 70.01 -15.33 -19.76
C SER A 7 69.22 -14.17 -19.14
N LYS A 8 68.52 -13.42 -20.02
CA LYS A 8 67.29 -12.63 -19.80
C LYS A 8 67.00 -12.08 -18.39
N LEU A 9 67.05 -10.75 -18.24
CA LEU A 9 66.13 -10.02 -17.36
C LEU A 9 65.99 -8.54 -17.80
N ILE A 10 65.28 -8.31 -18.92
CA ILE A 10 64.66 -6.99 -19.18
C ILE A 10 63.30 -7.04 -18.50
N MET A 11 63.23 -6.54 -17.27
CA MET A 11 61.98 -6.48 -16.51
C MET A 11 61.17 -5.27 -16.98
N SER A 12 60.33 -5.48 -17.99
CA SER A 12 59.40 -4.45 -18.46
C SER A 12 58.42 -4.12 -17.34
N LEU A 13 58.54 -2.92 -16.77
CA LEU A 13 57.64 -2.42 -15.73
C LEU A 13 56.31 -2.00 -16.38
N ILE A 14 55.48 -2.99 -16.70
CA ILE A 14 54.10 -2.74 -17.15
C ILE A 14 53.33 -2.18 -15.95
N LEU A 15 53.25 -0.84 -15.91
CA LEU A 15 52.39 -0.13 -14.97
C LEU A 15 50.94 -0.38 -15.39
N VAL A 16 50.32 -1.42 -14.83
CA VAL A 16 48.89 -1.69 -15.02
C VAL A 16 48.12 -0.59 -14.30
N VAL A 17 47.89 0.51 -15.00
CA VAL A 17 46.94 1.54 -14.57
C VAL A 17 45.55 0.92 -14.70
N SER A 18 45.04 0.41 -13.58
CA SER A 18 43.64 -0.01 -13.45
C SER A 18 42.76 1.22 -13.59
N ILE A 19 42.39 1.55 -14.83
CA ILE A 19 41.40 2.59 -15.12
C ILE A 19 40.06 2.07 -14.59
N SER A 20 39.69 2.53 -13.39
CA SER A 20 38.33 2.37 -12.87
C SER A 20 37.35 2.93 -13.90
N GLN A 21 36.62 2.02 -14.54
CA GLN A 21 35.52 2.37 -15.42
C GLN A 21 34.35 2.85 -14.55
N ALA A 22 33.69 3.93 -14.96
CA ALA A 22 32.59 4.48 -14.20
C ALA A 22 31.31 3.66 -14.47
N SER A 23 30.76 3.05 -13.43
CA SER A 23 29.49 2.31 -13.49
C SER A 23 28.33 3.26 -13.84
N VAL A 24 27.33 2.74 -14.54
CA VAL A 24 26.16 3.50 -14.98
C VAL A 24 25.10 3.46 -13.89
N LEU A 25 24.60 4.63 -13.47
CA LEU A 25 23.44 4.72 -12.58
C LEU A 25 22.13 4.57 -13.37
N THR A 26 21.99 5.35 -14.43
CA THR A 26 20.77 5.43 -15.24
C THR A 26 21.08 6.12 -16.57
N GLU A 27 20.35 5.77 -17.61
CA GLU A 27 20.25 6.59 -18.82
C GLU A 27 18.89 7.31 -18.81
N LEU A 28 18.94 8.64 -18.77
CA LEU A 28 17.75 9.49 -18.77
C LEU A 28 17.50 10.04 -20.16
N HIS A 29 16.34 9.72 -20.72
CA HIS A 29 15.83 10.30 -21.95
C HIS A 29 15.04 11.58 -21.65
N GLY A 30 14.99 12.51 -22.60
CA GLY A 30 14.48 13.87 -22.38
C GLY A 30 13.63 14.43 -23.52
N THR A 31 12.44 14.93 -23.17
CA THR A 31 11.53 15.64 -24.08
C THR A 31 11.27 17.05 -23.57
N LYS A 32 11.45 18.05 -24.43
CA LYS A 32 11.27 19.47 -24.08
C LYS A 32 9.82 19.79 -23.71
N GLY A 33 9.65 20.68 -22.73
CA GLY A 33 8.36 21.03 -22.15
C GLY A 33 7.87 20.01 -21.11
N GLN A 34 6.55 19.93 -20.97
CA GLN A 34 5.84 19.03 -20.06
C GLN A 34 5.29 17.82 -20.84
N ALA A 35 5.76 16.62 -20.51
CA ALA A 35 5.47 15.39 -21.27
C ALA A 35 4.51 14.40 -20.57
N ASP A 36 3.76 14.83 -19.55
CA ASP A 36 2.89 13.94 -18.74
C ASP A 36 1.86 13.17 -19.60
N LYS A 37 1.26 13.83 -20.59
CA LYS A 37 0.25 13.22 -21.47
C LYS A 37 0.87 12.09 -22.30
N GLU A 38 2.04 12.33 -22.89
CA GLU A 38 2.76 11.36 -23.72
C GLU A 38 3.30 10.21 -22.87
N LEU A 39 3.84 10.50 -21.67
CA LEU A 39 4.22 9.49 -20.68
C LEU A 39 3.04 8.60 -20.32
N ASN A 40 1.87 9.18 -20.06
CA ASN A 40 0.68 8.42 -19.72
C ASN A 40 0.21 7.50 -20.85
N GLN A 41 0.32 7.94 -22.12
CA GLN A 41 -0.01 7.12 -23.29
C GLN A 41 1.00 5.98 -23.51
N MET A 42 2.29 6.20 -23.21
CA MET A 42 3.31 5.14 -23.23
C MET A 42 3.09 4.12 -22.09
N ILE A 43 2.74 4.58 -20.88
CA ILE A 43 2.44 3.73 -19.72
C ILE A 43 1.15 2.91 -19.89
N GLU A 44 0.26 3.28 -20.81
CA GLU A 44 -0.89 2.46 -21.24
C GLU A 44 -0.51 1.35 -22.24
N LYS A 45 0.72 1.37 -22.78
CA LYS A 45 1.22 0.37 -23.74
C LYS A 45 2.15 -0.69 -23.14
N LEU A 46 2.50 -0.61 -21.86
CA LEU A 46 3.37 -1.58 -21.18
C LEU A 46 2.91 -3.03 -21.38
N ASP A 47 1.60 -3.29 -21.29
CA ASP A 47 1.03 -4.64 -21.42
C ASP A 47 1.34 -5.27 -22.80
N SER A 48 1.63 -4.46 -23.84
CA SER A 48 2.02 -4.94 -25.18
C SER A 48 3.44 -5.50 -25.28
N ILE A 49 4.31 -5.17 -24.32
CA ILE A 49 5.68 -5.73 -24.20
C ILE A 49 5.79 -6.78 -23.07
N GLY A 50 4.68 -7.13 -22.42
CA GLY A 50 4.63 -8.06 -21.29
C GLY A 50 4.86 -7.44 -19.91
N PHE A 51 5.13 -6.13 -19.84
CA PHE A 51 5.21 -5.39 -18.58
C PHE A 51 3.83 -4.95 -18.13
N THR A 52 3.62 -4.80 -16.83
CA THR A 52 2.45 -4.10 -16.30
C THR A 52 2.85 -3.13 -15.18
N ALA A 53 2.06 -2.07 -15.01
CA ALA A 53 2.32 -1.04 -14.01
C ALA A 53 1.49 -1.32 -12.74
N THR A 54 2.17 -1.80 -11.68
CA THR A 54 1.54 -2.13 -10.39
C THR A 54 1.21 -0.89 -9.56
N ALA A 55 1.85 0.26 -9.83
CA ALA A 55 1.44 1.56 -9.32
C ALA A 55 1.76 2.69 -10.32
N LYS A 56 0.89 3.70 -10.40
CA LYS A 56 1.00 4.87 -11.29
C LYS A 56 0.93 6.17 -10.48
N ASN A 57 1.96 6.43 -9.68
CA ASN A 57 2.02 7.50 -8.69
C ASN A 57 2.48 8.82 -9.34
N LYS A 58 1.53 9.64 -9.83
CA LYS A 58 1.81 10.90 -10.56
C LYS A 58 1.77 12.13 -9.66
N HIS A 59 2.35 13.24 -10.12
CA HIS A 59 2.27 14.57 -9.51
C HIS A 59 2.65 14.60 -8.01
N ILE A 60 3.71 13.87 -7.65
CA ILE A 60 4.18 13.73 -6.27
C ILE A 60 4.68 15.07 -5.70
N GLU A 61 5.09 16.02 -6.56
CA GLU A 61 5.39 17.39 -6.16
C GLU A 61 4.17 18.14 -5.61
N GLN A 62 2.94 17.80 -6.03
CA GLN A 62 1.72 18.34 -5.42
C GLN A 62 1.45 17.71 -4.05
N HIS A 63 1.79 16.43 -3.84
CA HIS A 63 1.72 15.81 -2.52
C HIS A 63 2.72 16.46 -1.54
N TYR A 64 3.92 16.80 -1.99
CA TYR A 64 4.88 17.59 -1.18
C TYR A 64 4.35 18.99 -0.86
N TYR A 65 3.76 19.69 -1.83
CA TYR A 65 3.15 21.01 -1.58
C TYR A 65 1.97 20.92 -0.60
N ASN A 66 1.15 19.88 -0.70
CA ASN A 66 -0.02 19.70 0.15
C ASN A 66 0.38 19.39 1.60
N ILE A 67 1.43 18.59 1.83
CA ILE A 67 1.90 18.20 3.17
C ILE A 67 2.89 19.21 3.77
N PHE A 68 3.95 19.55 3.03
CA PHE A 68 5.10 20.33 3.52
C PHE A 68 5.09 21.82 3.11
N LYS A 69 4.21 22.21 2.17
CA LYS A 69 4.18 23.54 1.52
C LYS A 69 5.42 23.84 0.67
N GLU A 70 6.13 22.80 0.23
CA GLU A 70 7.30 22.87 -0.64
C GLU A 70 6.97 22.29 -2.03
N LYS A 71 7.22 23.05 -3.11
CA LYS A 71 7.21 22.55 -4.50
C LYS A 71 8.47 23.08 -5.18
N ASN A 72 9.46 22.22 -5.39
CA ASN A 72 10.75 22.56 -6.03
C ASN A 72 10.97 21.79 -7.35
N LEU A 73 9.96 21.03 -7.78
CA LEU A 73 9.87 20.33 -9.06
C LEU A 73 8.58 20.75 -9.74
N ASP A 74 8.58 20.73 -11.08
CA ASP A 74 7.39 21.03 -11.88
C ASP A 74 6.58 19.76 -12.20
N LEU A 75 7.24 18.59 -12.22
CA LEU A 75 6.64 17.25 -12.31
C LEU A 75 7.52 16.22 -11.58
N LEU A 76 6.91 15.28 -10.87
CA LEU A 76 7.53 14.06 -10.36
C LEU A 76 6.53 12.90 -10.40
N ASN A 77 6.78 11.92 -11.29
CA ASN A 77 5.97 10.72 -11.44
C ASN A 77 6.82 9.47 -11.17
N PHE A 78 6.24 8.50 -10.46
CA PHE A 78 6.79 7.15 -10.29
C PHE A 78 5.83 6.13 -10.93
N TYR A 79 6.31 5.43 -11.96
CA TYR A 79 5.60 4.33 -12.60
C TYR A 79 6.28 3.01 -12.19
N THR A 80 5.70 2.33 -11.20
CA THR A 80 6.20 1.06 -10.69
C THR A 80 5.80 -0.07 -11.64
N ILE A 81 6.78 -0.72 -12.29
CA ILE A 81 6.57 -1.66 -13.40
C ILE A 81 7.26 -3.02 -13.20
N ILE A 82 6.72 -4.06 -13.83
CA ILE A 82 7.19 -5.44 -13.75
C ILE A 82 6.72 -6.29 -14.94
N ASP A 83 7.60 -7.11 -15.53
CA ASP A 83 7.22 -8.23 -16.41
C ASP A 83 7.12 -9.49 -15.55
N ILE A 84 5.90 -9.75 -15.05
CA ILE A 84 5.65 -10.85 -14.12
C ILE A 84 6.07 -12.19 -14.76
N LYS A 85 5.70 -12.42 -16.01
CA LYS A 85 5.87 -13.73 -16.66
C LYS A 85 7.34 -14.08 -16.91
N SER A 86 8.14 -13.12 -17.40
CA SER A 86 9.57 -13.35 -17.69
C SER A 86 10.40 -13.48 -16.40
N LEU A 87 10.04 -12.72 -15.36
CA LEU A 87 10.70 -12.73 -14.06
C LEU A 87 10.67 -14.11 -13.36
N ARG A 88 9.65 -14.92 -13.62
CA ARG A 88 9.45 -16.24 -12.99
C ARG A 88 10.70 -17.12 -13.01
N GLU A 89 11.34 -17.26 -14.17
CA GLU A 89 12.53 -18.12 -14.33
C GLU A 89 13.75 -17.60 -13.57
N LEU A 90 13.83 -16.29 -13.35
CA LEU A 90 14.91 -15.66 -12.60
C LEU A 90 14.71 -15.87 -11.09
N LEU A 91 13.50 -15.67 -10.59
CA LEU A 91 13.16 -15.88 -9.18
C LEU A 91 13.28 -17.34 -8.72
N ILE A 92 12.96 -18.31 -9.58
CA ILE A 92 13.16 -19.74 -9.31
C ILE A 92 14.63 -20.07 -9.03
N GLN A 93 15.56 -19.36 -9.66
CA GLN A 93 17.00 -19.57 -9.51
C GLN A 93 17.65 -18.67 -8.47
N ASN A 94 17.11 -17.48 -8.24
CA ASN A 94 17.63 -16.50 -7.30
C ASN A 94 16.47 -15.61 -6.78
N PRO A 95 16.06 -15.73 -5.49
CA PRO A 95 14.98 -14.92 -4.93
C PRO A 95 15.30 -13.42 -4.91
N ASP A 96 16.58 -13.04 -4.94
CA ASP A 96 17.01 -11.66 -4.72
C ASP A 96 16.62 -10.70 -5.86
N PHE A 97 16.21 -11.22 -7.03
CA PHE A 97 15.62 -10.43 -8.12
C PHE A 97 14.37 -9.61 -7.72
N GLY A 98 13.69 -9.98 -6.62
CA GLY A 98 12.60 -9.18 -6.04
C GLY A 98 13.00 -7.79 -5.56
N ALA A 99 14.30 -7.55 -5.31
CA ALA A 99 14.83 -6.25 -4.90
C ALA A 99 14.57 -5.14 -5.95
N TYR A 100 14.46 -5.53 -7.23
CA TYR A 100 14.15 -4.63 -8.35
C TYR A 100 12.97 -5.14 -9.20
N SER A 101 12.08 -5.94 -8.60
CA SER A 101 10.90 -6.48 -9.28
C SER A 101 9.65 -6.37 -8.40
N PRO A 102 8.89 -5.27 -8.47
CA PRO A 102 8.97 -4.20 -9.47
C PRO A 102 10.10 -3.18 -9.23
N PHE A 103 10.45 -2.46 -10.29
CA PHE A 103 11.28 -1.24 -10.27
C PHE A 103 10.48 -0.02 -10.75
N ASN A 104 11.05 1.18 -10.66
CA ASN A 104 10.43 2.41 -11.15
C ASN A 104 10.98 2.85 -12.50
N LEU A 105 10.08 3.13 -13.45
CA LEU A 105 10.32 4.06 -14.54
C LEU A 105 10.00 5.47 -14.04
N LEU A 106 11.04 6.23 -13.70
CA LEU A 106 10.96 7.60 -13.20
C LEU A 106 10.58 8.56 -14.33
N ALA A 107 9.80 9.59 -14.01
CA ALA A 107 9.81 10.84 -14.78
C ALA A 107 9.84 12.06 -13.85
N PHE A 108 10.62 13.08 -14.20
CA PHE A 108 10.70 14.34 -13.45
C PHE A 108 10.98 15.55 -14.34
N LYS A 109 10.57 16.74 -13.88
CA LYS A 109 10.89 18.04 -14.49
C LYS A 109 11.17 19.05 -13.39
N LYS A 110 12.23 19.86 -13.54
CA LYS A 110 12.50 21.02 -12.67
C LYS A 110 11.71 22.25 -13.15
N PHE A 111 11.79 23.38 -12.45
CA PHE A 111 11.23 24.63 -12.97
C PHE A 111 12.07 25.16 -14.13
N ASP A 112 11.46 25.90 -15.05
CA ASP A 112 12.12 26.46 -16.25
C ASP A 112 13.27 27.44 -15.91
N THR A 113 13.34 27.91 -14.66
CA THR A 113 14.43 28.71 -14.09
C THR A 113 15.70 27.92 -13.78
N ASP A 114 15.59 26.60 -13.68
CA ASP A 114 16.64 25.72 -13.17
C ASP A 114 17.41 25.05 -14.32
N GLU A 115 18.67 24.68 -14.08
CA GLU A 115 19.47 23.98 -15.09
C GLU A 115 18.83 22.64 -15.51
N GLY A 116 18.47 22.55 -16.80
CA GLY A 116 17.79 21.41 -17.40
C GLY A 116 16.28 21.34 -17.14
N GLY A 117 15.66 22.42 -16.64
CA GLY A 117 14.23 22.48 -16.32
C GLY A 117 13.28 22.64 -17.51
N ASP A 118 13.80 23.02 -18.69
CA ASP A 118 13.04 23.10 -19.95
C ASP A 118 12.64 21.72 -20.51
N THR A 119 13.02 20.64 -19.84
CA THR A 119 12.96 19.25 -20.33
C THR A 119 12.39 18.33 -19.24
N THR A 120 11.37 17.55 -19.59
CA THR A 120 10.94 16.40 -18.79
C THR A 120 11.93 15.26 -19.04
N TRP A 121 12.56 14.75 -17.97
CA TRP A 121 13.51 13.63 -18.00
C TRP A 121 12.85 12.35 -17.48
N TYR A 122 13.15 11.21 -18.11
CA TYR A 122 12.57 9.91 -17.74
C TYR A 122 13.53 8.75 -18.03
N GLY A 123 13.43 7.68 -17.23
CA GLY A 123 14.30 6.50 -17.29
C GLY A 123 14.24 5.66 -16.01
N HIS A 124 14.93 4.53 -15.97
CA HIS A 124 15.03 3.66 -14.78
C HIS A 124 16.49 3.45 -14.36
N LEU A 125 16.68 2.73 -13.25
CA LEU A 125 17.99 2.29 -12.80
C LEU A 125 18.61 1.36 -13.88
N ASP A 126 19.92 1.43 -14.05
CA ASP A 126 20.67 0.61 -15.00
C ASP A 126 20.61 -0.88 -14.61
N SER A 127 20.40 -1.78 -15.59
CA SER A 127 20.18 -3.21 -15.33
C SER A 127 21.42 -3.91 -14.79
N GLU A 128 22.62 -3.53 -15.21
CA GLU A 128 23.86 -4.11 -14.67
C GLU A 128 24.10 -3.60 -13.24
N THR A 129 23.74 -2.34 -12.92
CA THR A 129 23.71 -1.86 -11.53
C THR A 129 22.68 -2.58 -10.66
N MET A 130 21.48 -2.92 -11.18
CA MET A 130 20.52 -3.77 -10.47
C MET A 130 21.13 -5.14 -10.16
N LEU A 131 21.74 -5.78 -11.16
CA LEU A 131 22.36 -7.11 -11.07
C LEU A 131 23.57 -7.14 -10.14
N ASP A 132 24.38 -6.08 -10.11
CA ASP A 132 25.53 -5.93 -9.20
C ASP A 132 25.09 -5.69 -7.75
N ILE A 133 23.98 -4.97 -7.53
CA ILE A 133 23.38 -4.81 -6.20
C ILE A 133 22.77 -6.12 -5.71
N ILE A 134 22.10 -6.87 -6.58
CA ILE A 134 21.62 -8.24 -6.31
C ILE A 134 22.81 -9.20 -6.07
N GLY A 135 23.96 -8.93 -6.70
CA GLY A 135 25.17 -9.74 -6.61
C GLY A 135 25.12 -11.00 -7.48
N ASP A 136 24.25 -11.07 -8.50
CA ASP A 136 24.19 -12.21 -9.42
C ASP A 136 25.40 -12.20 -10.38
N LYS A 137 25.95 -13.39 -10.63
CA LYS A 137 27.22 -13.63 -11.36
C LYS A 137 27.05 -14.60 -12.53
N ASP A 138 25.83 -15.07 -12.77
CA ASP A 138 25.51 -16.00 -13.84
C ASP A 138 25.24 -15.25 -15.14
N VAL A 139 26.05 -15.53 -16.16
CA VAL A 139 26.03 -14.80 -17.43
C VAL A 139 24.67 -14.91 -18.14
N GLU A 140 24.01 -16.07 -18.08
CA GLU A 140 22.73 -16.27 -18.77
C GLU A 140 21.56 -15.69 -17.96
N ARG A 141 21.59 -15.70 -16.63
CA ARG A 141 20.58 -14.95 -15.83
C ARG A 141 20.72 -13.44 -15.96
N ARG A 142 21.95 -12.91 -15.87
CA ARG A 142 22.21 -11.47 -16.09
C ARG A 142 21.70 -11.03 -17.45
N LYS A 143 22.07 -11.77 -18.51
CA LYS A 143 21.60 -11.54 -19.87
C LYS A 143 20.07 -11.58 -19.97
N LYS A 144 19.40 -12.64 -19.46
CA LYS A 144 17.92 -12.73 -19.47
C LYS A 144 17.25 -11.55 -18.79
N PHE A 145 17.83 -11.04 -17.70
CA PHE A 145 17.31 -9.86 -17.01
C PHE A 145 17.52 -8.58 -17.85
N THR A 146 18.71 -8.36 -18.39
CA THR A 146 18.97 -7.20 -19.26
C THR A 146 18.10 -7.23 -20.54
N GLU A 147 17.98 -8.38 -21.22
CA GLU A 147 17.04 -8.58 -22.36
C GLU A 147 15.55 -8.37 -21.98
N MET A 148 15.18 -8.57 -20.70
CA MET A 148 13.85 -8.24 -20.19
C MET A 148 13.66 -6.74 -19.99
N ILE A 149 14.68 -6.03 -19.47
CA ILE A 149 14.65 -4.58 -19.24
C ILE A 149 14.70 -3.81 -20.57
N GLU A 150 15.49 -4.23 -21.55
CA GLU A 150 15.62 -3.60 -22.89
C GLU A 150 14.28 -3.42 -23.62
N LYS A 151 13.25 -4.23 -23.31
CA LYS A 151 11.89 -4.05 -23.82
C LYS A 151 11.30 -2.68 -23.43
N VAL A 152 11.58 -2.22 -22.21
CA VAL A 152 11.12 -0.94 -21.66
C VAL A 152 11.89 0.21 -22.30
N ASP A 153 13.22 0.12 -22.39
CA ASP A 153 14.05 1.11 -23.10
C ASP A 153 13.55 1.30 -24.54
N LYS A 154 13.29 0.20 -25.25
CA LYS A 154 12.74 0.25 -26.61
C LYS A 154 11.37 0.91 -26.67
N LEU A 155 10.44 0.57 -25.78
CA LEU A 155 9.11 1.20 -25.73
C LEU A 155 9.22 2.70 -25.45
N VAL A 156 10.08 3.10 -24.52
CA VAL A 156 10.35 4.50 -24.17
C VAL A 156 10.90 5.27 -25.37
N ILE A 157 11.84 4.70 -26.13
CA ILE A 157 12.40 5.34 -27.33
C ILE A 157 11.35 5.45 -28.45
N ASP A 158 10.65 4.35 -28.77
CA ASP A 158 9.69 4.30 -29.89
C ASP A 158 8.47 5.20 -29.66
N GLU A 159 7.97 5.30 -28.42
CA GLU A 159 6.78 6.08 -28.07
C GLU A 159 7.10 7.53 -27.71
N MET A 160 8.06 7.77 -26.81
CA MET A 160 8.35 9.13 -26.32
C MET A 160 9.22 9.96 -27.30
N LYS A 161 9.95 9.29 -28.21
CA LYS A 161 10.79 9.89 -29.27
C LYS A 161 11.71 10.99 -28.72
N PRO A 162 12.60 10.65 -27.76
CA PRO A 162 13.36 11.62 -27.00
C PRO A 162 14.20 12.57 -27.86
N THR A 163 14.21 13.83 -27.45
CA THR A 163 14.99 14.92 -28.07
C THR A 163 16.38 15.11 -27.43
N ALA A 164 16.61 14.50 -26.27
CA ALA A 164 17.86 14.54 -25.53
C ALA A 164 18.07 13.21 -24.76
N THR A 165 19.33 12.92 -24.42
CA THR A 165 19.71 11.80 -23.54
C THR A 165 20.83 12.27 -22.59
N LYS A 166 20.82 11.78 -21.34
CA LYS A 166 21.83 12.03 -20.31
C LYS A 166 22.13 10.74 -19.56
N LYS A 167 23.30 10.17 -19.79
CA LYS A 167 23.82 9.03 -19.03
C LYS A 167 24.45 9.52 -17.72
N LEU A 168 23.96 9.02 -16.58
CA LEU A 168 24.54 9.31 -15.25
C LEU A 168 25.43 8.15 -14.84
N THR A 169 26.62 8.46 -14.30
CA THR A 169 27.65 7.46 -13.96
C THR A 169 28.32 7.78 -12.63
N PHE A 170 28.71 6.75 -11.88
CA PHE A 170 29.41 6.86 -10.61
C PHE A 170 30.78 6.16 -10.66
N LYS A 171 31.68 6.54 -9.74
CA LYS A 171 33.07 6.03 -9.67
C LYS A 171 33.41 5.37 -8.33
N GLY A 172 32.52 5.44 -7.36
CA GLY A 172 32.65 4.68 -6.10
C GLY A 172 32.25 3.23 -6.33
N GLU A 173 32.81 2.32 -5.54
CA GLU A 173 32.31 0.96 -5.47
C GLU A 173 30.92 0.94 -4.81
N LEU A 174 30.10 -0.06 -5.15
CA LEU A 174 28.92 -0.38 -4.35
C LEU A 174 29.36 -0.71 -2.91
N PRO A 175 28.54 -0.39 -1.89
CA PRO A 175 28.86 -0.71 -0.50
C PRO A 175 29.03 -2.23 -0.33
N ALA A 176 29.90 -2.66 0.59
CA ALA A 176 30.24 -4.07 0.81
C ALA A 176 29.06 -5.00 1.18
N GLN A 177 27.90 -4.43 1.51
CA GLN A 177 26.60 -5.11 1.58
C GLN A 177 25.58 -4.27 0.80
N PRO A 178 25.46 -4.45 -0.52
CA PRO A 178 24.56 -3.65 -1.35
C PRO A 178 23.11 -4.13 -1.25
N LEU A 179 22.91 -5.41 -0.92
CA LEU A 179 21.64 -5.99 -0.55
C LEU A 179 21.66 -6.33 0.95
N LEU A 180 20.63 -5.90 1.68
CA LEU A 180 20.40 -6.27 3.06
C LEU A 180 19.41 -7.44 3.08
N LYS A 181 19.77 -8.54 3.76
CA LYS A 181 18.91 -9.72 3.92
C LYS A 181 18.78 -10.13 5.38
N MET A 182 17.58 -10.53 5.77
CA MET A 182 17.21 -10.90 7.12
C MET A 182 16.26 -12.09 7.11
N VAL A 183 16.31 -12.94 8.13
CA VAL A 183 15.47 -14.15 8.26
C VAL A 183 14.74 -14.17 9.61
N LYS A 184 13.52 -14.70 9.60
CA LYS A 184 12.68 -14.97 10.77
C LYS A 184 12.20 -16.42 10.68
N LYS A 185 12.55 -17.24 11.68
CA LYS A 185 11.98 -18.59 11.80
C LYS A 185 10.60 -18.54 12.46
N PHE A 186 9.74 -19.49 12.14
CA PHE A 186 8.45 -19.69 12.79
C PHE A 186 8.22 -21.18 13.08
N GLU A 187 7.23 -21.48 13.92
CA GLU A 187 6.80 -22.86 14.23
C GLU A 187 5.92 -23.41 13.10
N ASP A 188 5.64 -24.72 13.07
CA ASP A 188 4.75 -25.32 12.07
C ASP A 188 3.34 -24.68 12.10
N VAL A 189 2.75 -24.45 10.92
CA VAL A 189 1.44 -23.79 10.76
C VAL A 189 0.47 -24.62 9.91
N ASP A 190 -0.80 -24.70 10.33
CA ASP A 190 -1.85 -25.48 9.64
C ASP A 190 -2.27 -24.91 8.27
N ASP A 191 -2.21 -23.59 8.08
CA ASP A 191 -2.51 -22.88 6.82
C ASP A 191 -1.46 -21.77 6.61
N ILE A 192 -0.51 -21.99 5.70
CA ILE A 192 0.57 -21.05 5.38
C ILE A 192 0.06 -19.75 4.74
N GLU A 193 -1.09 -19.78 4.03
CA GLU A 193 -1.71 -18.55 3.53
C GLU A 193 -2.26 -17.70 4.68
N GLU A 194 -2.81 -18.32 5.72
CA GLU A 194 -3.30 -17.62 6.91
C GLU A 194 -2.14 -17.01 7.71
N TYR A 195 -1.03 -17.73 7.88
CA TYR A 195 0.21 -17.18 8.45
C TYR A 195 0.73 -15.96 7.67
N VAL A 196 0.78 -16.04 6.34
CA VAL A 196 1.26 -14.93 5.49
C VAL A 196 0.31 -13.73 5.53
N ASP A 197 -1.00 -13.94 5.53
CA ASP A 197 -1.99 -12.87 5.70
C ASP A 197 -1.87 -12.15 7.06
N GLU A 198 -1.61 -12.91 8.14
CA GLU A 198 -1.35 -12.33 9.46
C GLU A 198 0.00 -11.60 9.51
N PHE A 199 1.07 -12.18 8.96
CA PHE A 199 2.37 -11.52 8.91
C PHE A 199 2.32 -10.19 8.15
N ILE A 200 1.72 -10.17 6.96
CA ILE A 200 1.62 -8.94 6.16
C ILE A 200 0.79 -7.89 6.90
N MET A 201 -0.26 -8.30 7.62
CA MET A 201 -1.01 -7.40 8.51
C MET A 201 -0.18 -6.86 9.68
N GLN A 202 0.69 -7.66 10.30
CA GLN A 202 1.62 -7.21 11.35
C GLN A 202 2.65 -6.23 10.79
N HIS A 203 3.25 -6.57 9.65
CA HIS A 203 4.20 -5.74 8.89
C HIS A 203 3.61 -4.37 8.57
N ASP A 204 2.50 -4.31 7.82
CA ASP A 204 1.88 -3.06 7.37
C ASP A 204 1.47 -2.17 8.56
N THR A 205 1.00 -2.80 9.64
CA THR A 205 0.62 -2.09 10.87
C THR A 205 1.83 -1.51 11.63
N LEU A 206 2.98 -2.19 11.65
CA LEU A 206 4.16 -1.70 12.34
C LEU A 206 4.90 -0.63 11.52
N PHE A 207 5.07 -0.87 10.22
CA PHE A 207 5.62 0.13 9.29
C PHE A 207 4.76 1.40 9.28
N GLY A 208 3.42 1.27 9.29
CA GLY A 208 2.48 2.39 9.43
C GLY A 208 2.65 3.19 10.72
N LYS A 209 2.91 2.54 11.87
CA LYS A 209 3.24 3.24 13.14
C LYS A 209 4.54 4.01 13.04
N ASN A 210 5.52 3.48 12.30
CA ASN A 210 6.83 4.07 12.07
C ASN A 210 6.84 5.04 10.86
N LYS A 211 5.67 5.61 10.49
CA LYS A 211 5.43 6.56 9.38
C LYS A 211 5.65 6.05 7.94
N PHE A 212 5.97 4.78 7.75
CA PHE A 212 6.07 4.21 6.41
C PHE A 212 4.68 3.91 5.82
N VAL A 213 4.60 3.93 4.50
CA VAL A 213 3.40 3.62 3.72
C VAL A 213 3.75 2.52 2.72
N ILE A 214 2.88 1.52 2.61
CA ILE A 214 2.93 0.54 1.53
C ILE A 214 2.35 1.22 0.27
N ALA A 215 3.23 1.64 -0.63
CA ALA A 215 2.89 2.40 -1.84
C ALA A 215 2.67 1.51 -3.09
N GLY A 216 2.75 0.19 -2.90
CA GLY A 216 2.55 -0.85 -3.91
C GLY A 216 2.75 -2.23 -3.27
N PHE A 217 2.06 -3.23 -3.79
CA PHE A 217 2.12 -4.60 -3.29
C PHE A 217 1.84 -5.60 -4.42
N ILE A 218 2.63 -6.68 -4.50
CA ILE A 218 2.39 -7.79 -5.42
C ILE A 218 2.70 -9.13 -4.74
N ASP A 219 1.80 -10.09 -4.87
CA ASP A 219 1.95 -11.46 -4.38
C ASP A 219 2.29 -12.35 -5.59
N LEU A 220 3.56 -12.66 -5.78
CA LEU A 220 4.03 -13.32 -7.00
C LEU A 220 3.65 -14.80 -6.99
N LYS A 221 3.61 -15.47 -5.84
CA LYS A 221 3.08 -16.83 -5.73
C LYS A 221 1.61 -16.88 -6.18
N PHE A 222 0.80 -15.90 -5.76
CA PHE A 222 -0.59 -15.76 -6.22
C PHE A 222 -0.67 -15.45 -7.72
N GLU A 223 0.09 -14.46 -8.22
CA GLU A 223 0.02 -14.04 -9.63
C GLU A 223 0.50 -15.15 -10.60
N TYR A 224 1.43 -16.01 -10.21
CA TYR A 224 1.81 -17.20 -11.00
C TYR A 224 0.74 -18.30 -10.95
N GLY A 225 0.14 -18.57 -9.78
CA GLY A 225 -1.00 -19.49 -9.67
C GLY A 225 -2.21 -19.03 -10.50
N ASP A 226 -2.45 -17.72 -10.57
CA ASP A 226 -3.47 -17.07 -11.41
C ASP A 226 -3.18 -17.14 -12.92
N MET A 227 -1.99 -17.57 -13.32
CA MET A 227 -1.57 -17.78 -14.71
C MET A 227 -1.38 -19.26 -15.08
N ASP A 228 -1.76 -20.20 -14.20
CA ASP A 228 -1.46 -21.64 -14.29
C ASP A 228 0.05 -21.92 -14.48
N LEU A 229 0.91 -21.17 -13.78
CA LEU A 229 2.37 -21.33 -13.79
C LEU A 229 2.88 -21.84 -12.44
N ASP A 230 3.55 -23.00 -12.44
CA ASP A 230 4.19 -23.56 -11.25
C ASP A 230 5.18 -22.57 -10.62
N PHE A 231 5.26 -22.50 -9.30
CA PHE A 231 6.28 -21.69 -8.60
C PHE A 231 6.61 -22.35 -7.27
N GLU A 232 7.04 -23.61 -7.36
CA GLU A 232 6.98 -24.59 -6.27
C GLU A 232 8.19 -24.60 -5.34
N GLU A 233 9.20 -23.82 -5.66
CA GLU A 233 10.38 -23.52 -4.85
C GLU A 233 10.02 -22.72 -3.58
N TYR A 234 8.86 -22.04 -3.61
CA TYR A 234 8.37 -21.18 -2.54
C TYR A 234 6.95 -21.56 -2.11
N ASP A 235 6.69 -21.59 -0.81
CA ASP A 235 5.33 -21.68 -0.28
C ASP A 235 4.62 -20.32 -0.36
N ALA A 236 5.39 -19.22 -0.24
CA ALA A 236 4.92 -17.87 -0.47
C ALA A 236 6.06 -16.96 -0.99
N TYR A 237 5.71 -16.01 -1.85
CA TYR A 237 6.63 -14.96 -2.32
C TYR A 237 5.82 -13.69 -2.63
N TRP A 238 6.20 -12.54 -2.05
CA TRP A 238 5.58 -11.24 -2.34
C TRP A 238 6.59 -10.09 -2.24
N VAL A 239 6.24 -8.95 -2.83
CA VAL A 239 7.04 -7.71 -2.76
C VAL A 239 6.18 -6.55 -2.31
N SER A 240 6.65 -5.84 -1.28
CA SER A 240 6.03 -4.64 -0.71
C SER A 240 6.88 -3.43 -1.04
N SER A 241 6.30 -2.44 -1.71
CA SER A 241 6.95 -1.17 -2.04
C SER A 241 6.83 -0.20 -0.87
N LEU A 242 7.90 -0.01 -0.08
CA LEU A 242 7.92 0.95 1.01
C LEU A 242 8.09 2.40 0.50
N CYS A 243 7.39 3.32 1.13
CA CYS A 243 7.53 4.77 0.96
C CYS A 243 7.53 5.48 2.32
N HIS A 244 8.26 6.59 2.44
CA HIS A 244 8.24 7.48 3.60
C HIS A 244 8.23 8.93 3.10
N PHE A 245 7.09 9.62 3.18
CA PHE A 245 6.89 10.91 2.50
C PHE A 245 7.90 12.00 2.90
N GLU A 246 8.33 12.04 4.17
CA GLU A 246 9.35 12.99 4.64
C GLU A 246 10.73 12.72 4.01
N PHE A 247 11.07 11.45 3.75
CA PHE A 247 12.30 11.04 3.05
C PHE A 247 12.19 11.33 1.55
N SER A 248 11.06 10.97 0.95
CA SER A 248 10.76 11.21 -0.46
C SER A 248 10.90 12.70 -0.81
N ASN A 249 10.33 13.59 0.02
CA ASN A 249 10.51 15.03 -0.10
C ASN A 249 11.98 15.44 0.08
N ALA A 250 12.61 15.04 1.19
CA ALA A 250 13.98 15.44 1.55
C ALA A 250 15.09 14.92 0.61
N VAL A 251 14.79 14.02 -0.32
CA VAL A 251 15.72 13.58 -1.37
C VAL A 251 15.31 14.16 -2.74
N PHE A 252 14.10 13.87 -3.21
CA PHE A 252 13.72 14.14 -4.60
C PHE A 252 13.35 15.61 -4.84
N ASN A 253 12.62 16.24 -3.91
CA ASN A 253 12.27 17.65 -3.95
C ASN A 253 13.42 18.56 -3.47
N HIS A 254 14.51 17.97 -2.94
CA HIS A 254 15.67 18.69 -2.41
C HIS A 254 16.94 18.35 -3.21
N GLY A 255 16.89 18.70 -4.50
CA GLY A 255 18.05 18.71 -5.41
C GLY A 255 18.34 17.42 -6.18
N SER A 256 17.85 16.26 -5.71
CA SER A 256 18.22 14.94 -6.28
C SER A 256 17.03 14.12 -6.81
N PRO A 257 16.20 14.64 -7.74
CA PRO A 257 15.05 13.91 -8.28
C PRO A 257 15.46 12.64 -9.04
N HIS A 258 16.65 12.63 -9.66
CA HIS A 258 17.21 11.47 -10.37
C HIS A 258 17.47 10.28 -9.45
N ALA A 259 17.61 10.47 -8.13
CA ALA A 259 17.69 9.35 -7.18
C ALA A 259 16.39 8.52 -7.15
N GLY A 260 15.28 9.05 -7.70
CA GLY A 260 14.01 8.35 -7.82
C GLY A 260 14.04 7.11 -8.71
N VAL A 261 15.13 6.83 -9.43
CA VAL A 261 15.32 5.55 -10.14
C VAL A 261 15.46 4.36 -9.18
N PHE A 262 15.86 4.60 -7.93
CA PHE A 262 15.86 3.59 -6.86
C PHE A 262 14.51 3.48 -6.11
N ALA A 263 13.51 4.27 -6.47
CA ALA A 263 12.15 4.05 -6.02
C ALA A 263 11.51 2.86 -6.78
N PRO A 264 10.35 2.36 -6.34
CA PRO A 264 10.00 2.33 -4.92
C PRO A 264 11.06 1.56 -4.12
N CYS A 265 11.08 1.70 -2.80
CA CYS A 265 11.90 0.84 -1.97
C CYS A 265 11.26 -0.57 -1.91
N SER A 266 11.49 -1.38 -2.94
CA SER A 266 10.98 -2.75 -3.07
C SER A 266 11.64 -3.64 -2.02
N VAL A 267 10.81 -4.15 -1.10
CA VAL A 267 11.17 -5.15 -0.10
C VAL A 267 10.51 -6.46 -0.49
N TYR A 268 11.31 -7.45 -0.87
CA TYR A 268 10.81 -8.77 -1.22
C TYR A 268 10.86 -9.71 -0.01
N PHE A 269 9.91 -10.62 0.04
CA PHE A 269 9.73 -11.60 1.10
C PHE A 269 9.48 -12.97 0.46
N TYR A 270 10.06 -14.02 1.03
CA TYR A 270 9.84 -15.37 0.54
C TYR A 270 9.94 -16.41 1.67
N ILE A 271 9.22 -17.51 1.48
CA ILE A 271 9.28 -18.70 2.33
C ILE A 271 9.68 -19.87 1.42
N PRO A 272 10.93 -20.36 1.47
CA PRO A 272 11.35 -21.55 0.74
C PRO A 272 10.51 -22.77 1.13
N LYS A 273 10.18 -23.63 0.16
CA LYS A 273 9.27 -24.76 0.35
C LYS A 273 9.61 -25.62 1.58
N GLY A 274 8.70 -25.69 2.55
CA GLY A 274 8.81 -26.53 3.75
C GLY A 274 9.91 -26.12 4.73
N SER A 275 10.39 -24.87 4.68
CA SER A 275 11.49 -24.39 5.54
C SER A 275 11.06 -23.87 6.92
N ASN A 276 9.84 -23.32 7.03
CA ASN A 276 9.40 -22.45 8.12
C ASN A 276 10.36 -21.25 8.39
N GLU A 277 11.07 -20.79 7.36
CA GLU A 277 11.93 -19.61 7.40
C GLU A 277 11.35 -18.52 6.49
N LEU A 278 10.92 -17.41 7.08
CA LEU A 278 10.49 -16.22 6.36
C LEU A 278 11.71 -15.33 6.16
N HIS A 279 12.15 -15.22 4.91
CA HIS A 279 13.22 -14.34 4.49
C HIS A 279 12.65 -12.98 4.04
N VAL A 280 13.44 -11.93 4.22
CA VAL A 280 13.17 -10.59 3.69
C VAL A 280 14.47 -9.98 3.16
N GLY A 281 14.41 -9.29 2.03
CA GLY A 281 15.55 -8.55 1.50
C GLY A 281 15.17 -7.24 0.81
N TYR A 282 16.12 -6.31 0.76
CA TYR A 282 15.96 -4.99 0.17
C TYR A 282 17.30 -4.32 -0.14
N GLY A 283 17.32 -3.44 -1.14
CA GLY A 283 18.50 -2.65 -1.49
C GLY A 283 18.93 -1.70 -0.37
N ASN A 284 20.24 -1.61 -0.12
CA ASN A 284 20.81 -0.74 0.90
C ASN A 284 20.76 0.74 0.46
N VAL A 285 20.48 1.66 1.39
CA VAL A 285 20.48 3.12 1.12
C VAL A 285 21.88 3.64 0.75
N GLU A 286 22.94 2.95 1.19
CA GLU A 286 24.32 3.26 0.80
C GLU A 286 24.55 3.10 -0.73
N ASN A 287 23.74 2.28 -1.43
CA ASN A 287 23.76 2.23 -2.89
C ASN A 287 23.38 3.59 -3.48
N TRP A 288 22.39 4.27 -2.89
CA TRP A 288 21.92 5.58 -3.34
C TRP A 288 23.03 6.62 -3.07
N ILE A 289 23.59 6.60 -1.86
CA ILE A 289 24.62 7.56 -1.42
C ILE A 289 25.87 7.46 -2.31
N ASN A 290 26.36 6.25 -2.59
CA ASN A 290 27.56 6.05 -3.42
C ASN A 290 27.36 6.35 -4.91
N SER A 291 26.14 6.21 -5.45
CA SER A 291 25.88 6.29 -6.90
C SER A 291 25.22 7.58 -7.39
N THR A 292 24.40 8.25 -6.57
CA THR A 292 23.60 9.41 -6.99
C THR A 292 24.35 10.73 -6.98
N GLY A 293 25.53 10.79 -6.36
CA GLY A 293 26.30 12.01 -6.19
C GLY A 293 25.80 12.96 -5.08
N ILE A 294 24.92 12.48 -4.19
CA ILE A 294 24.47 13.23 -3.00
C ILE A 294 25.67 13.48 -2.06
N THR A 295 25.94 14.75 -1.73
CA THR A 295 27.06 15.14 -0.85
C THR A 295 26.66 15.93 0.40
N ASP A 296 25.38 16.32 0.56
CA ASP A 296 24.97 17.03 1.78
C ASP A 296 24.94 16.08 2.99
N LYS A 297 25.72 16.42 4.02
CA LYS A 297 25.92 15.55 5.19
C LYS A 297 24.66 15.40 6.06
N LYS A 298 23.70 16.32 6.01
CA LYS A 298 22.42 16.21 6.73
C LYS A 298 21.45 15.32 5.96
N GLN A 299 21.41 15.46 4.63
CA GLN A 299 20.64 14.60 3.73
C GLN A 299 21.10 13.14 3.87
N ILE A 300 22.42 12.89 3.78
CA ILE A 300 23.03 11.56 3.99
C ILE A 300 22.69 11.00 5.39
N ALA A 301 22.92 11.77 6.46
CA ALA A 301 22.64 11.30 7.82
C ALA A 301 21.14 11.02 8.06
N TYR A 302 20.24 11.74 7.39
CA TYR A 302 18.80 11.47 7.43
C TYR A 302 18.43 10.21 6.62
N MET A 303 19.01 10.02 5.43
CA MET A 303 18.85 8.80 4.63
C MET A 303 19.30 7.56 5.41
N GLN A 304 20.48 7.62 6.03
CA GLN A 304 21.02 6.58 6.91
C GLN A 304 20.10 6.30 8.10
N LYS A 305 19.62 7.35 8.80
CA LYS A 305 18.64 7.18 9.89
C LYS A 305 17.38 6.44 9.45
N ILE A 306 16.82 6.77 8.29
CA ILE A 306 15.59 6.15 7.79
C ILE A 306 15.81 4.67 7.46
N ALA A 307 16.94 4.29 6.84
CA ALA A 307 17.28 2.88 6.63
C ALA A 307 17.52 2.12 7.95
N ASP A 308 18.15 2.79 8.92
CA ASP A 308 18.39 2.23 10.25
C ASP A 308 17.08 2.02 11.04
N ASP A 309 16.05 2.85 10.78
CA ASP A 309 14.70 2.66 11.32
C ASP A 309 13.90 1.56 10.58
N VAL A 310 14.10 1.36 9.27
CA VAL A 310 13.59 0.18 8.54
C VAL A 310 14.14 -1.11 9.15
N ARG A 311 15.46 -1.20 9.34
CA ARG A 311 16.14 -2.36 9.97
C ARG A 311 15.58 -2.65 11.36
N LYS A 312 15.48 -1.64 12.23
CA LYS A 312 14.90 -1.78 13.58
C LYS A 312 13.41 -2.18 13.56
N THR A 313 12.68 -1.84 12.50
CA THR A 313 11.28 -2.26 12.32
C THR A 313 11.20 -3.75 11.98
N PHE A 314 12.10 -4.29 11.16
CA PHE A 314 12.22 -5.73 10.94
C PHE A 314 12.71 -6.49 12.18
N GLU A 315 13.65 -5.94 12.94
CA GLU A 315 14.09 -6.52 14.23
C GLU A 315 12.91 -6.62 15.22
N GLN A 316 12.02 -5.62 15.27
CA GLN A 316 10.77 -5.67 16.05
C GLN A 316 9.73 -6.69 15.53
N LEU A 317 9.78 -7.06 14.25
CA LEU A 317 8.96 -8.14 13.69
C LEU A 317 9.55 -9.54 13.95
N GLY A 318 10.76 -9.62 14.53
CA GLY A 318 11.45 -10.88 14.87
C GLY A 318 12.46 -11.37 13.82
N PHE A 319 12.89 -10.51 12.89
CA PHE A 319 13.95 -10.85 11.93
C PHE A 319 15.35 -10.61 12.50
N ILE A 320 16.30 -11.45 12.11
CA ILE A 320 17.74 -11.27 12.34
C ILE A 320 18.50 -11.18 11.01
N MET A 321 19.60 -10.44 10.95
CA MET A 321 20.45 -10.36 9.76
C MET A 321 20.95 -11.76 9.35
N GLU A 322 20.88 -12.08 8.06
CA GLU A 322 21.51 -13.30 7.54
C GLU A 322 23.03 -13.29 7.77
N GLY A 323 23.62 -14.48 7.90
CA GLY A 323 25.04 -14.65 8.20
C GLY A 323 25.47 -14.34 9.64
N LYS A 324 24.62 -13.71 10.47
CA LYS A 324 24.86 -13.60 11.92
C LYS A 324 24.37 -14.86 12.63
N THR A 325 25.20 -15.90 12.65
CA THR A 325 24.93 -17.15 13.38
C THR A 325 24.66 -16.85 14.85
N THR A 326 23.47 -17.22 15.35
CA THR A 326 23.11 -17.06 16.75
C THR A 326 24.00 -17.92 17.64
N GLN A 327 24.84 -17.30 18.48
CA GLN A 327 25.19 -17.91 19.75
C GLN A 327 23.89 -18.08 20.56
N LYS A 328 23.72 -19.25 21.18
CA LYS A 328 22.51 -19.62 21.93
C LYS A 328 22.17 -18.56 22.98
N SER A 329 20.93 -18.04 22.94
CA SER A 329 20.18 -17.86 24.17
C SER A 329 19.44 -19.17 24.43
N GLU A 330 19.79 -19.88 25.49
CA GLU A 330 18.96 -20.97 25.98
C GLU A 330 17.75 -20.40 26.72
N ALA A 331 16.71 -21.21 26.92
CA ALA A 331 15.40 -20.73 27.34
C ALA A 331 15.39 -20.22 28.79
N ILE A 332 14.69 -19.10 29.02
CA ILE A 332 14.30 -18.65 30.36
C ILE A 332 12.91 -19.23 30.64
N ASP A 333 12.86 -20.31 31.42
CA ASP A 333 11.61 -20.93 31.88
C ASP A 333 11.06 -20.15 33.11
N GLU A 334 9.82 -19.67 33.01
CA GLU A 334 9.20 -18.80 34.02
C GLU A 334 8.75 -19.56 35.27
N LYS A 335 9.69 -19.98 36.14
CA LYS A 335 9.35 -20.51 37.49
C LYS A 335 10.48 -20.45 38.53
N LYS A 336 10.74 -19.27 39.09
CA LYS A 336 10.75 -19.02 40.56
C LYS A 336 11.10 -17.57 40.93
N ILE A 337 10.17 -16.92 41.61
CA ILE A 337 10.44 -15.79 42.50
C ILE A 337 10.79 -16.37 43.87
N GLU A 338 12.02 -16.20 44.39
CA GLU A 338 12.25 -15.65 45.73
C GLU A 338 13.73 -15.55 46.18
N THR A 339 14.00 -14.53 47.00
CA THR A 339 15.07 -14.41 48.03
C THR A 339 16.58 -14.26 47.68
N LYS A 340 17.10 -13.10 48.16
CA LYS A 340 18.33 -12.90 48.97
C LYS A 340 19.75 -12.87 48.34
N LYS A 341 20.21 -11.62 48.17
CA LYS A 341 21.52 -11.03 48.56
C LYS A 341 22.60 -11.94 49.23
N SER A 342 23.77 -12.05 48.59
CA SER A 342 25.15 -11.99 49.16
C SER A 342 26.15 -11.97 47.97
N GLN A 343 27.05 -10.98 47.79
CA GLN A 343 28.31 -10.61 48.47
C GLN A 343 29.59 -11.31 47.95
N ALA A 344 30.72 -10.56 47.99
CA ALA A 344 32.07 -10.86 47.50
C ALA A 344 32.24 -10.89 45.95
N LYS A 345 33.31 -10.38 45.31
CA LYS A 345 34.78 -10.35 45.56
C LYS A 345 35.43 -11.75 45.42
N LYS A 346 36.63 -11.91 44.84
CA LYS A 346 37.71 -10.95 44.48
C LYS A 346 38.68 -11.58 43.44
N GLU A 347 39.36 -10.74 42.64
CA GLU A 347 40.71 -10.95 42.03
C GLU A 347 40.96 -12.13 41.05
N SER A 348 42.10 -12.22 40.33
CA SER A 348 42.91 -11.20 39.58
C SER A 348 44.18 -11.83 38.97
N SER A 349 44.34 -11.76 37.64
CA SER A 349 45.64 -11.80 36.92
C SER A 349 45.40 -11.36 35.46
N GLN A 350 45.87 -10.19 35.02
CA GLN A 350 47.25 -9.87 34.55
C GLN A 350 47.63 -10.64 33.27
N GLU A 351 47.59 -10.00 32.09
CA GLU A 351 48.59 -9.08 31.49
C GLU A 351 49.63 -9.85 30.64
N SER A 352 50.18 -9.34 29.53
CA SER A 352 49.86 -8.20 28.64
C SER A 352 50.51 -8.50 27.27
N SER A 353 50.48 -7.71 26.19
CA SER A 353 49.99 -6.36 25.82
C SER A 353 49.60 -6.42 24.31
N SER A 354 49.60 -5.43 23.40
CA SER A 354 49.90 -3.98 23.36
C SER A 354 49.32 -3.37 22.07
N GLU A 355 48.73 -2.18 22.10
CA GLU A 355 48.87 -1.13 21.06
C GLU A 355 48.25 0.21 21.54
N GLU A 356 48.49 1.30 20.80
CA GLU A 356 48.48 2.67 21.32
C GLU A 356 47.11 3.39 21.29
N SER A 357 46.97 4.44 22.11
CA SER A 357 45.81 5.37 22.04
C SER A 357 46.25 6.81 22.27
N VAL A 358 45.67 7.75 21.52
CA VAL A 358 45.92 9.20 21.61
C VAL A 358 44.63 9.90 22.02
N VAL A 359 44.72 10.75 23.05
CA VAL A 359 43.57 11.45 23.64
C VAL A 359 43.35 12.81 22.95
N ILE A 360 42.10 13.13 22.62
CA ILE A 360 41.66 14.47 22.20
C ILE A 360 40.57 14.95 23.16
N THR A 361 40.83 16.07 23.83
CA THR A 361 39.90 16.68 24.80
C THR A 361 39.04 17.75 24.12
N ILE A 362 37.72 17.70 24.34
CA ILE A 362 36.76 18.70 23.86
C ILE A 362 36.45 19.70 25.00
N PRO A 363 36.49 21.02 24.76
CA PRO A 363 36.20 22.02 25.80
C PRO A 363 34.71 22.09 26.15
N THR A 364 34.40 22.41 27.42
CA THR A 364 33.04 22.60 27.92
C THR A 364 32.41 23.90 27.43
N VAL A 365 31.13 23.84 27.06
CA VAL A 365 30.33 25.01 26.63
C VAL A 365 29.68 25.68 27.84
N SER A 366 29.61 27.01 27.82
CA SER A 366 29.10 27.85 28.92
C SER A 366 27.59 27.67 29.18
N GLU A 367 27.15 27.91 30.42
CA GLU A 367 25.74 27.88 30.82
C GLU A 367 24.91 29.00 30.17
N ALA A 368 23.66 28.72 29.84
CA ALA A 368 22.73 29.72 29.30
C ALA A 368 22.14 30.63 30.40
N PRO A 369 21.90 31.93 30.12
CA PRO A 369 21.39 32.88 31.10
C PRO A 369 19.94 32.56 31.55
N LYS A 370 19.67 32.76 32.84
CA LYS A 370 18.36 32.50 33.47
C LYS A 370 17.34 33.57 33.04
N SER A 371 16.15 33.12 32.62
CA SER A 371 15.07 33.98 32.10
C SER A 371 14.40 34.83 33.19
N ILE A 372 14.13 36.09 32.88
CA ILE A 372 13.44 37.05 33.76
C ILE A 372 11.94 36.68 33.84
N LYS A 373 11.38 36.59 35.06
CA LYS A 373 9.94 36.39 35.27
C LYS A 373 9.18 37.73 35.18
N VAL A 374 8.39 37.91 34.12
CA VAL A 374 7.40 38.99 34.02
C VAL A 374 6.13 38.59 34.77
N LYS A 375 5.58 39.48 35.61
CA LYS A 375 4.24 39.30 36.22
C LYS A 375 3.19 40.03 35.37
N THR A 376 2.27 39.29 34.76
CA THR A 376 1.04 39.85 34.17
C THR A 376 -0.06 39.93 35.23
N ILE A 377 -0.76 41.06 35.30
CA ILE A 377 -1.86 41.28 36.25
C ILE A 377 -3.17 40.85 35.60
N ASN A 378 -3.45 39.55 35.66
CA ASN A 378 -4.78 38.91 35.68
C ASN A 378 -4.56 37.38 35.74
N GLY A 379 -5.28 36.68 36.62
CA GLY A 379 -4.95 35.30 37.01
C GLY A 379 -5.11 34.27 35.89
N GLY A 380 -4.06 33.49 35.67
CA GLY A 380 -4.03 32.27 34.85
C GLY A 380 -2.94 31.33 35.37
N GLU A 381 -3.11 30.01 35.21
CA GLU A 381 -2.25 29.00 35.84
C GLU A 381 -0.90 28.80 35.13
N ASP A 382 0.09 28.27 35.87
CA ASP A 382 1.51 28.26 35.50
C ASP A 382 1.88 27.09 34.56
N PHE A 383 1.91 27.36 33.24
CA PHE A 383 2.30 26.38 32.22
C PHE A 383 3.81 26.13 32.19
N SER A 384 4.26 25.19 33.04
CA SER A 384 5.65 24.69 33.09
C SER A 384 5.81 23.25 32.58
N ASP A 385 4.90 22.77 31.73
CA ASP A 385 5.09 21.59 30.87
C ASP A 385 5.36 22.03 29.42
N ARG A 386 6.41 21.50 28.81
CA ARG A 386 6.79 21.72 27.39
C ARG A 386 6.75 20.44 26.55
N THR A 387 6.17 19.36 27.05
CA THR A 387 5.76 18.25 26.20
C THR A 387 4.69 18.76 25.22
N ILE A 388 4.80 18.39 23.94
CA ILE A 388 3.71 18.61 22.98
C ILE A 388 2.65 17.54 23.26
N GLN A 389 1.85 17.78 24.31
CA GLN A 389 0.65 17.01 24.55
C GLN A 389 -0.33 17.29 23.41
N PHE A 390 -0.37 16.41 22.41
CA PHE A 390 -1.40 16.41 21.38
C PHE A 390 -2.76 16.37 22.07
N SER A 391 -3.45 17.52 22.09
CA SER A 391 -4.75 17.64 22.74
C SER A 391 -5.67 16.59 22.15
N LYS A 392 -6.18 15.67 22.98
CA LYS A 392 -7.15 14.64 22.60
C LYS A 392 -8.51 15.26 22.29
N ARG A 393 -8.56 16.10 21.24
CA ARG A 393 -9.76 16.71 20.67
C ARG A 393 -10.52 15.64 19.90
N TYR A 394 -11.12 14.75 20.67
CA TYR A 394 -12.18 13.89 20.20
C TYR A 394 -13.25 14.73 19.50
N PRO A 395 -13.76 14.32 18.32
CA PRO A 395 -14.93 14.95 17.73
C PRO A 395 -16.10 14.91 18.72
N PRO A 396 -16.99 15.93 18.75
CA PRO A 396 -18.18 15.90 19.59
C PRO A 396 -19.01 14.63 19.34
N GLY A 397 -19.14 13.79 20.37
CA GLY A 397 -19.80 12.48 20.29
C GLY A 397 -18.91 11.27 19.99
N TYR A 398 -17.59 11.35 20.22
CA TYR A 398 -16.67 10.19 20.11
C TYR A 398 -17.03 9.03 21.06
N ILE A 399 -17.01 7.81 20.52
CA ILE A 399 -17.14 6.54 21.28
C ILE A 399 -15.96 5.64 20.91
N ALA A 400 -15.22 5.18 21.93
CA ALA A 400 -14.02 4.35 21.75
C ALA A 400 -14.37 2.93 21.28
N PRO A 401 -13.47 2.23 20.53
CA PRO A 401 -13.82 1.02 19.79
C PRO A 401 -14.52 -0.09 20.59
N LYS A 402 -14.09 -0.33 21.84
CA LYS A 402 -14.70 -1.31 22.77
C LYS A 402 -16.13 -0.95 23.19
N ASP A 403 -16.45 0.34 23.29
CA ASP A 403 -17.71 0.84 23.83
C ASP A 403 -18.77 1.03 22.71
N ARG A 404 -18.36 0.90 21.43
CA ARG A 404 -19.24 0.93 20.23
C ARG A 404 -20.23 -0.26 20.13
N VAL A 405 -20.33 -1.10 21.16
CA VAL A 405 -21.21 -2.28 21.23
C VAL A 405 -22.52 -2.00 21.99
N VAL A 406 -22.59 -0.91 22.77
CA VAL A 406 -23.78 -0.60 23.57
C VAL A 406 -24.89 -0.01 22.70
N THR A 407 -26.12 -0.53 22.86
CA THR A 407 -27.31 -0.05 22.15
C THR A 407 -27.61 1.41 22.44
N SER A 408 -27.67 2.25 21.40
CA SER A 408 -28.22 3.60 21.52
C SER A 408 -29.72 3.55 21.80
N ILE A 409 -30.16 4.28 22.82
CA ILE A 409 -31.56 4.59 23.06
C ILE A 409 -32.03 5.59 21.98
N SER A 410 -33.27 5.46 21.52
CA SER A 410 -33.87 6.33 20.51
C SER A 410 -34.32 7.66 21.10
N GLU A 411 -33.52 8.71 20.91
CA GLU A 411 -34.06 10.08 20.93
C GLU A 411 -35.03 10.29 19.76
N GLU A 412 -35.93 11.26 19.93
CA GLU A 412 -37.11 11.51 19.10
C GLU A 412 -36.82 11.60 17.60
N GLY A 413 -37.60 10.87 16.81
CA GLY A 413 -37.54 10.85 15.35
C GLY A 413 -37.53 9.43 14.77
N LYS A 414 -38.14 9.27 13.60
CA LYS A 414 -38.23 8.00 12.87
C LYS A 414 -36.84 7.40 12.60
N VAL A 415 -36.77 6.07 12.60
CA VAL A 415 -35.51 5.31 12.41
C VAL A 415 -34.99 5.49 11.00
N GLY A 416 -33.69 5.77 10.84
CA GLY A 416 -33.04 6.01 9.55
C GLY A 416 -33.20 7.42 8.97
N GLU A 417 -34.09 8.24 9.51
CA GLU A 417 -34.24 9.64 9.08
C GLU A 417 -33.14 10.55 9.67
N VAL A 418 -33.03 11.77 9.11
CA VAL A 418 -31.99 12.73 9.50
C VAL A 418 -32.27 13.30 10.89
N LYS A 419 -31.38 13.06 11.84
CA LYS A 419 -31.47 13.51 13.25
C LYS A 419 -30.32 14.45 13.57
N LYS A 420 -30.64 15.67 14.05
CA LYS A 420 -29.64 16.71 14.39
C LYS A 420 -28.62 16.95 13.25
N GLY A 421 -29.10 16.95 11.99
CA GLY A 421 -28.29 17.11 10.77
C GLY A 421 -27.44 15.90 10.34
N ARG A 422 -27.52 14.77 11.06
CA ARG A 422 -26.77 13.54 10.78
C ARG A 422 -27.70 12.40 10.39
N ILE A 423 -27.17 11.41 9.67
CA ILE A 423 -27.89 10.23 9.21
C ILE A 423 -27.05 8.96 9.44
N SER A 424 -27.70 7.85 9.76
CA SER A 424 -27.11 6.52 9.94
C SER A 424 -26.82 5.84 8.60
N VAL A 425 -25.66 5.19 8.45
CA VAL A 425 -25.34 4.40 7.24
C VAL A 425 -26.23 3.16 7.13
N ASN A 426 -26.50 2.56 8.28
CA ASN A 426 -27.17 1.29 8.42
C ASN A 426 -28.19 1.34 9.56
N LEU A 427 -29.19 0.46 9.46
CA LEU A 427 -30.19 0.22 10.49
C LEU A 427 -29.87 -1.14 11.14
N ARG A 428 -30.01 -1.25 12.46
CA ARG A 428 -29.62 -2.43 13.27
C ARG A 428 -30.82 -3.10 13.89
N GLY A 429 -30.93 -4.41 13.73
CA GLY A 429 -31.97 -5.23 14.36
C GLY A 429 -31.37 -6.44 15.06
N ALA A 430 -32.19 -7.17 15.82
CA ALA A 430 -31.83 -8.48 16.35
C ALA A 430 -31.52 -9.47 15.20
N LEU A 431 -30.77 -10.53 15.51
CA LEU A 431 -30.51 -11.61 14.56
C LEU A 431 -31.82 -12.22 14.04
N ILE A 432 -31.88 -12.42 12.72
CA ILE A 432 -32.85 -13.27 12.03
C ILE A 432 -32.09 -14.09 11.00
N ASP A 433 -32.65 -15.23 10.60
CA ASP A 433 -32.13 -16.08 9.54
C ASP A 433 -32.42 -15.52 8.13
N VAL A 434 -31.84 -16.17 7.12
CA VAL A 434 -31.96 -15.79 5.70
C VAL A 434 -33.39 -15.91 5.17
N ALA A 435 -34.18 -16.89 5.61
CA ALA A 435 -35.55 -17.09 5.13
C ALA A 435 -36.49 -16.02 5.71
N THR A 436 -36.41 -15.77 7.03
CA THR A 436 -37.12 -14.68 7.70
C THR A 436 -36.76 -13.31 7.09
N ALA A 437 -35.48 -13.10 6.73
CA ALA A 437 -35.06 -11.88 6.06
C ALA A 437 -35.65 -11.75 4.64
N LYS A 438 -35.65 -12.82 3.84
CA LYS A 438 -36.27 -12.86 2.50
C LYS A 438 -37.77 -12.57 2.56
N GLU A 439 -38.49 -13.20 3.49
CA GLU A 439 -39.94 -13.03 3.66
C GLU A 439 -40.30 -11.58 3.97
N LYS A 440 -39.55 -10.94 4.88
CA LYS A 440 -39.74 -9.53 5.25
C LYS A 440 -39.44 -8.57 4.11
N LEU A 441 -38.39 -8.84 3.32
CA LEU A 441 -38.06 -8.03 2.14
C LEU A 441 -39.15 -8.13 1.06
N ALA A 442 -39.66 -9.34 0.79
CA ALA A 442 -40.78 -9.55 -0.12
C ALA A 442 -42.05 -8.81 0.34
N LYS A 443 -42.40 -8.89 1.64
CA LYS A 443 -43.52 -8.13 2.24
C LYS A 443 -43.34 -6.61 2.17
N ALA A 444 -42.09 -6.13 2.18
CA ALA A 444 -41.74 -4.72 2.01
C ALA A 444 -41.70 -4.27 0.54
N GLY A 445 -41.99 -5.15 -0.42
CA GLY A 445 -42.00 -4.83 -1.86
C GLY A 445 -40.60 -4.83 -2.49
N PHE A 446 -39.70 -5.69 -2.02
CA PHE A 446 -38.37 -5.89 -2.58
C PHE A 446 -38.14 -7.33 -3.05
N GLU A 447 -37.47 -7.50 -4.19
CA GLU A 447 -36.95 -8.78 -4.66
C GLU A 447 -35.53 -9.01 -4.13
N VAL A 448 -35.20 -10.26 -3.79
CA VAL A 448 -33.86 -10.66 -3.35
C VAL A 448 -33.12 -11.29 -4.52
N ILE A 449 -32.07 -10.63 -5.00
CA ILE A 449 -31.31 -11.02 -6.20
C ILE A 449 -30.07 -11.87 -5.89
N ALA A 450 -29.55 -11.82 -4.65
CA ALA A 450 -28.46 -12.70 -4.21
C ALA A 450 -28.45 -12.93 -2.70
N VAL A 451 -27.79 -14.03 -2.31
CA VAL A 451 -27.37 -14.33 -0.94
C VAL A 451 -25.93 -14.82 -0.98
N ALA A 452 -25.02 -14.09 -0.34
CA ALA A 452 -23.58 -14.29 -0.45
C ALA A 452 -22.94 -14.49 0.94
N PRO A 453 -22.38 -15.68 1.24
CA PRO A 453 -21.52 -15.88 2.39
C PRO A 453 -20.24 -15.05 2.27
N LEU A 454 -19.96 -14.21 3.27
CA LEU A 454 -18.76 -13.38 3.34
C LEU A 454 -17.60 -14.06 4.10
N ASN A 455 -17.82 -15.26 4.65
CA ASN A 455 -16.80 -16.07 5.30
C ASN A 455 -17.00 -17.58 5.06
N LYS A 456 -15.93 -18.37 5.19
CA LYS A 456 -15.92 -19.85 5.00
C LYS A 456 -16.90 -20.59 5.93
N LYS A 457 -17.28 -19.98 7.06
CA LYS A 457 -18.17 -20.58 8.08
C LYS A 457 -19.66 -20.27 7.85
N GLY A 458 -20.03 -19.45 6.87
CA GLY A 458 -21.41 -19.05 6.60
C GLY A 458 -22.05 -18.11 7.63
N THR A 459 -21.35 -17.74 8.71
CA THR A 459 -21.89 -16.99 9.85
C THR A 459 -21.95 -15.46 9.65
N LEU A 460 -21.53 -15.00 8.46
CA LEU A 460 -21.60 -13.61 8.01
C LEU A 460 -22.14 -13.60 6.57
N ILE A 461 -23.40 -13.20 6.36
CA ILE A 461 -24.10 -13.35 5.07
C ILE A 461 -24.62 -12.00 4.59
N SER A 462 -24.35 -11.65 3.33
CA SER A 462 -24.94 -10.49 2.66
C SER A 462 -26.09 -10.90 1.75
N ILE A 463 -27.29 -10.41 2.03
CA ILE A 463 -28.48 -10.56 1.18
C ILE A 463 -28.60 -9.29 0.35
N VAL A 464 -28.57 -9.44 -0.98
CA VAL A 464 -28.69 -8.32 -1.93
C VAL A 464 -30.13 -8.24 -2.41
N PHE A 465 -30.72 -7.04 -2.34
CA PHE A 465 -32.11 -6.81 -2.71
C PHE A 465 -32.31 -5.51 -3.49
N THR A 466 -33.38 -5.45 -4.27
CA THR A 466 -33.77 -4.31 -5.10
C THR A 466 -35.30 -4.25 -5.27
N ASN A 467 -35.79 -3.25 -5.99
CA ASN A 467 -37.17 -3.17 -6.48
C ASN A 467 -37.22 -2.26 -7.72
N ASP A 468 -38.36 -2.18 -8.39
CA ASP A 468 -38.45 -1.42 -9.65
C ASP A 468 -38.25 0.09 -9.48
N GLU A 469 -38.48 0.64 -8.28
CA GLU A 469 -38.15 2.03 -7.97
C GLU A 469 -36.63 2.26 -7.91
N LEU A 470 -35.88 1.36 -7.27
CA LEU A 470 -34.42 1.36 -7.23
C LEU A 470 -33.82 1.13 -8.63
N LYS A 471 -34.33 0.16 -9.41
CA LYS A 471 -33.91 -0.06 -10.81
C LYS A 471 -34.10 1.22 -11.64
N LYS A 472 -35.27 1.85 -11.53
CA LYS A 472 -35.64 3.05 -12.30
C LYS A 472 -34.78 4.28 -11.98
N ILE A 473 -34.43 4.53 -10.72
CA ILE A 473 -33.55 5.67 -10.37
C ILE A 473 -32.07 5.39 -10.66
N ALA A 474 -31.66 4.12 -10.65
CA ALA A 474 -30.31 3.69 -10.97
C ALA A 474 -30.02 3.65 -12.48
N ASN A 475 -31.05 3.61 -13.34
CA ASN A 475 -30.90 3.69 -14.80
C ASN A 475 -30.60 5.13 -15.28
N LYS A 476 -29.49 5.68 -14.79
CA LYS A 476 -28.86 6.94 -15.21
C LYS A 476 -27.35 6.74 -15.30
N GLN A 477 -26.68 7.54 -16.12
CA GLN A 477 -25.24 7.43 -16.34
C GLN A 477 -24.47 7.51 -15.02
N ASN A 478 -23.51 6.61 -14.81
CA ASN A 478 -22.74 6.42 -13.58
C ASN A 478 -23.58 6.16 -12.29
N LYS A 479 -24.93 6.09 -12.32
CA LYS A 479 -25.76 5.97 -11.09
C LYS A 479 -26.14 4.55 -10.69
N GLY A 480 -25.77 3.54 -11.49
CA GLY A 480 -26.19 2.14 -11.31
C GLY A 480 -25.98 1.56 -9.90
N PHE A 481 -24.94 2.00 -9.19
CA PHE A 481 -24.60 1.52 -7.84
C PHE A 481 -25.71 1.71 -6.78
N VAL A 482 -26.68 2.60 -6.99
CA VAL A 482 -27.84 2.76 -6.09
C VAL A 482 -28.91 1.68 -6.27
N ALA A 483 -28.81 0.85 -7.32
CA ALA A 483 -29.81 -0.16 -7.64
C ALA A 483 -29.97 -1.25 -6.57
N THR A 484 -28.96 -1.48 -5.73
CA THR A 484 -29.00 -2.56 -4.71
C THR A 484 -28.88 -2.02 -3.29
N LEU A 485 -29.69 -2.57 -2.41
CA LEU A 485 -29.57 -2.45 -0.96
C LEU A 485 -29.18 -3.81 -0.37
N ARG A 486 -28.70 -3.81 0.87
CA ARG A 486 -28.05 -4.98 1.49
C ARG A 486 -28.61 -5.24 2.89
N VAL A 487 -28.94 -6.49 3.20
CA VAL A 487 -29.10 -6.98 4.58
C VAL A 487 -27.91 -7.88 4.93
N LEU A 488 -27.07 -7.44 5.86
CA LEU A 488 -26.02 -8.25 6.45
C LEU A 488 -26.57 -8.98 7.68
N ILE A 489 -26.41 -10.29 7.74
CA ILE A 489 -26.61 -11.12 8.92
C ILE A 489 -25.23 -11.37 9.54
N ASP A 490 -25.03 -11.02 10.82
CA ASP A 490 -23.79 -11.24 11.57
C ASP A 490 -24.12 -12.03 12.86
N GLU A 491 -23.98 -13.35 12.79
CA GLU A 491 -24.30 -14.25 13.90
C GLU A 491 -23.36 -14.05 15.09
N LYS A 492 -22.07 -13.76 14.81
CA LYS A 492 -21.05 -13.50 15.85
C LYS A 492 -21.42 -12.29 16.71
N LYS A 493 -22.12 -11.30 16.14
CA LYS A 493 -22.68 -10.13 16.84
C LYS A 493 -24.17 -10.23 17.16
N LYS A 494 -24.82 -11.35 16.82
CA LYS A 494 -26.25 -11.62 17.03
C LYS A 494 -27.17 -10.48 16.55
N GLN A 495 -26.86 -9.91 15.38
CA GLN A 495 -27.60 -8.77 14.82
C GLN A 495 -27.74 -8.86 13.29
N ILE A 496 -28.63 -8.03 12.75
CA ILE A 496 -28.64 -7.66 11.33
C ILE A 496 -28.21 -6.20 11.10
N SER A 497 -27.74 -5.92 9.88
CA SER A 497 -27.54 -4.58 9.34
C SER A 497 -28.38 -4.43 8.07
N VAL A 498 -29.26 -3.43 7.99
CA VAL A 498 -29.94 -3.08 6.75
C VAL A 498 -29.35 -1.76 6.24
N THR A 499 -28.94 -1.70 4.98
CA THR A 499 -28.45 -0.46 4.36
C THR A 499 -29.54 0.61 4.41
N ASN A 500 -29.22 1.82 4.89
CA ASN A 500 -30.18 2.90 4.93
C ASN A 500 -30.36 3.50 3.51
N PRO A 501 -31.54 3.35 2.86
CA PRO A 501 -31.74 3.86 1.50
C PRO A 501 -31.61 5.39 1.43
N LEU A 502 -31.97 6.11 2.51
CA LEU A 502 -31.87 7.56 2.58
C LEU A 502 -30.41 8.05 2.64
N TYR A 503 -29.51 7.23 3.22
CA TYR A 503 -28.07 7.50 3.21
C TYR A 503 -27.48 7.27 1.82
N VAL A 504 -27.65 6.06 1.26
CA VAL A 504 -27.01 5.65 0.01
C VAL A 504 -27.55 6.41 -1.19
N SER A 505 -28.86 6.67 -1.22
CA SER A 505 -29.45 7.52 -2.27
C SER A 505 -28.85 8.93 -2.24
N LYS A 506 -28.65 9.54 -1.06
CA LYS A 506 -28.08 10.90 -0.97
C LYS A 506 -26.61 10.94 -1.39
N ALA A 507 -25.84 9.90 -1.07
CA ALA A 507 -24.44 9.78 -1.46
C ALA A 507 -24.27 9.55 -2.97
N PHE A 508 -25.04 8.64 -3.56
CA PHE A 508 -24.79 8.16 -4.93
C PHE A 508 -25.57 8.92 -6.00
N LEU A 509 -26.83 9.30 -5.75
CA LEU A 509 -27.59 10.11 -6.71
C LEU A 509 -27.10 11.57 -6.73
N GLN A 510 -26.62 12.09 -5.60
CA GLN A 510 -26.08 13.44 -5.44
C GLN A 510 -27.11 14.54 -5.78
N GLU A 511 -27.12 14.99 -7.03
CA GLU A 511 -28.07 15.97 -7.60
C GLU A 511 -29.37 15.29 -8.08
N ASP A 512 -29.30 14.03 -8.53
CA ASP A 512 -30.46 13.20 -8.88
C ASP A 512 -31.30 12.74 -7.66
N PHE A 513 -30.96 13.20 -6.46
CA PHE A 513 -31.53 12.70 -5.20
C PHE A 513 -32.98 13.15 -4.98
N ASN A 514 -33.90 12.20 -4.97
CA ASN A 514 -35.28 12.40 -4.53
C ASN A 514 -35.44 11.95 -3.06
N GLU A 515 -35.73 12.90 -2.16
CA GLU A 515 -35.87 12.62 -0.73
C GLU A 515 -37.16 11.86 -0.37
N GLU A 516 -38.26 12.15 -1.06
CA GLU A 516 -39.56 11.53 -0.82
C GLU A 516 -39.53 10.04 -1.15
N LEU A 517 -38.94 9.68 -2.28
CA LEU A 517 -38.73 8.30 -2.71
C LEU A 517 -37.81 7.56 -1.74
N ALA A 518 -36.69 8.18 -1.33
CA ALA A 518 -35.77 7.57 -0.38
C ALA A 518 -36.42 7.35 1.00
N LYS A 519 -37.29 8.27 1.45
CA LYS A 519 -38.13 8.13 2.65
C LYS A 519 -39.23 7.07 2.48
N LYS A 520 -39.80 6.91 1.29
CA LYS A 520 -40.76 5.84 0.96
C LYS A 520 -40.10 4.46 1.09
N LEU A 521 -38.92 4.28 0.47
CA LEU A 521 -38.13 3.04 0.58
C LEU A 521 -37.74 2.73 2.03
N LEU A 522 -37.32 3.74 2.79
CA LEU A 522 -37.05 3.61 4.24
C LEU A 522 -38.31 3.20 5.03
N SER A 523 -39.47 3.75 4.68
CA SER A 523 -40.75 3.45 5.34
C SER A 523 -41.19 2.00 5.08
N SER A 524 -41.04 1.49 3.84
CA SER A 524 -41.33 0.10 3.50
C SER A 524 -40.46 -0.88 4.29
N ILE A 525 -39.15 -0.61 4.39
CA ILE A 525 -38.22 -1.42 5.18
C ILE A 525 -38.58 -1.38 6.67
N THR A 526 -38.73 -0.18 7.25
CA THR A 526 -38.96 -0.04 8.71
C THR A 526 -40.31 -0.58 9.17
N LYS A 527 -41.32 -0.65 8.29
CA LYS A 527 -42.62 -1.29 8.56
C LYS A 527 -42.48 -2.80 8.82
N GLU A 528 -41.79 -3.54 7.95
CA GLU A 528 -41.64 -5.00 8.10
C GLU A 528 -40.51 -5.40 9.05
N PHE A 529 -39.63 -4.45 9.40
CA PHE A 529 -38.57 -4.59 10.40
C PHE A 529 -38.76 -3.57 11.57
N PRO A 530 -39.82 -3.71 12.39
CA PRO A 530 -40.27 -2.67 13.32
C PRO A 530 -39.31 -2.34 14.48
N ASN A 531 -38.35 -3.22 14.78
CA ASN A 531 -37.39 -3.07 15.88
C ASN A 531 -36.00 -2.57 15.42
N LEU A 532 -35.90 -1.99 14.23
CA LEU A 532 -34.65 -1.39 13.76
C LEU A 532 -34.24 -0.16 14.58
N LYS A 533 -32.93 0.08 14.70
CA LYS A 533 -32.32 1.25 15.34
C LYS A 533 -31.23 1.85 14.46
N ASP A 534 -30.96 3.16 14.61
CA ASP A 534 -29.88 3.83 13.88
C ASP A 534 -28.50 3.25 14.24
N SER A 535 -27.64 2.96 13.26
CA SER A 535 -26.23 2.63 13.52
C SER A 535 -25.49 3.78 14.23
N LEU A 536 -24.50 3.45 15.05
CA LEU A 536 -23.57 4.46 15.60
C LEU A 536 -22.76 5.16 14.49
N ASP A 537 -22.41 4.44 13.43
CA ASP A 537 -21.82 5.01 12.21
C ASP A 537 -22.82 6.01 11.60
N LYS A 538 -22.53 7.33 11.72
CA LYS A 538 -23.42 8.42 11.29
C LYS A 538 -22.65 9.56 10.64
N PHE A 539 -23.05 9.99 9.43
CA PHE A 539 -22.41 11.11 8.72
C PHE A 539 -23.32 12.35 8.63
N LYS A 540 -22.77 13.51 8.23
CA LYS A 540 -23.52 14.76 8.01
C LYS A 540 -24.29 14.67 6.68
N PHE A 541 -25.62 14.70 6.73
CA PHE A 541 -26.48 14.41 5.56
C PHE A 541 -26.18 15.34 4.36
N GLN A 542 -26.03 16.64 4.62
CA GLN A 542 -25.75 17.65 3.58
C GLN A 542 -24.34 17.53 2.97
N SER A 543 -23.43 16.74 3.56
CA SER A 543 -22.09 16.51 3.03
C SER A 543 -21.99 15.25 2.17
N LEU A 544 -23.01 14.39 2.14
CA LEU A 544 -22.98 13.13 1.36
C LEU A 544 -22.80 13.31 -0.16
N PRO A 545 -23.43 14.30 -0.84
CA PRO A 545 -23.24 14.48 -2.29
C PRO A 545 -21.80 14.86 -2.69
N LYS A 546 -21.04 15.43 -1.73
CA LYS A 546 -19.64 15.83 -1.86
C LYS A 546 -18.76 15.06 -0.86
N PHE A 547 -19.09 13.79 -0.61
CA PHE A 547 -18.30 12.95 0.29
C PHE A 547 -16.90 12.72 -0.29
N GLN A 548 -15.90 12.96 0.54
CA GLN A 548 -14.50 12.64 0.35
C GLN A 548 -13.98 12.16 1.70
N PHE A 549 -13.15 11.12 1.74
CA PHE A 549 -12.67 10.58 3.02
C PHE A 549 -11.59 11.46 3.64
N MET A 550 -10.62 11.85 2.82
CA MET A 550 -9.55 12.80 3.13
C MET A 550 -9.33 13.69 1.91
N GLU A 551 -8.71 14.85 2.12
CA GLU A 551 -8.25 15.71 1.03
C GLU A 551 -7.31 14.94 0.08
N GLY A 552 -7.51 15.09 -1.23
CA GLY A 552 -6.78 14.33 -2.26
C GLY A 552 -7.24 12.89 -2.49
N MET A 553 -8.28 12.40 -1.81
CA MET A 553 -8.87 11.08 -2.10
C MET A 553 -10.05 11.16 -3.09
N PRO A 554 -10.39 10.05 -3.79
CA PRO A 554 -11.49 9.99 -4.77
C PRO A 554 -12.86 10.43 -4.24
N TYR A 555 -13.63 11.11 -5.09
CA TYR A 555 -15.06 11.37 -4.98
C TYR A 555 -15.88 10.23 -5.62
N TYR A 556 -17.21 10.38 -5.67
CA TYR A 556 -18.12 9.43 -6.36
C TYR A 556 -17.85 9.35 -7.87
N GLN A 557 -17.48 10.48 -8.49
CA GLN A 557 -17.25 10.62 -9.92
C GLN A 557 -15.95 9.95 -10.40
N ASP A 558 -14.98 9.81 -9.50
CA ASP A 558 -13.64 9.27 -9.78
C ASP A 558 -13.70 7.72 -9.77
N MET A 559 -14.39 7.17 -10.77
CA MET A 559 -14.64 5.73 -10.91
C MET A 559 -13.49 5.03 -11.63
N GLU A 560 -13.13 3.83 -11.17
CA GLU A 560 -12.12 3.02 -11.82
C GLU A 560 -12.75 2.19 -12.95
N VAL A 561 -12.17 2.25 -14.15
CA VAL A 561 -12.60 1.42 -15.29
C VAL A 561 -11.78 0.14 -15.28
N VAL A 562 -12.42 -0.98 -14.92
CA VAL A 562 -11.78 -2.29 -14.74
C VAL A 562 -11.72 -3.13 -16.02
N ALA A 563 -12.57 -2.82 -17.01
CA ALA A 563 -12.51 -3.40 -18.35
C ALA A 563 -13.24 -2.52 -19.39
N ARG A 564 -12.92 -2.73 -20.67
CA ARG A 564 -13.57 -2.07 -21.82
C ARG A 564 -13.87 -3.08 -22.93
N GLY A 565 -14.91 -2.80 -23.72
CA GLY A 565 -15.28 -3.56 -24.92
C GLY A 565 -16.80 -3.77 -25.04
N ASP A 566 -17.25 -4.16 -26.23
CA ASP A 566 -18.68 -4.31 -26.52
C ASP A 566 -19.27 -5.62 -25.96
N ASN A 567 -18.44 -6.63 -25.72
CA ASN A 567 -18.87 -7.96 -25.28
C ASN A 567 -18.67 -8.25 -23.77
N LEU A 568 -18.59 -7.21 -22.93
CA LEU A 568 -18.33 -7.34 -21.49
C LEU A 568 -19.31 -8.28 -20.76
N LEU A 569 -20.59 -8.29 -21.15
CA LEU A 569 -21.60 -9.21 -20.59
C LEU A 569 -21.43 -10.66 -21.04
N GLU A 570 -20.78 -10.91 -22.19
CA GLU A 570 -20.48 -12.27 -22.63
C GLU A 570 -19.27 -12.84 -21.90
N LYS A 571 -18.26 -12.01 -21.63
CA LYS A 571 -17.04 -12.40 -20.90
C LYS A 571 -17.30 -12.88 -19.48
N ILE A 572 -18.22 -12.24 -18.76
CA ILE A 572 -18.55 -12.62 -17.37
C ILE A 572 -19.43 -13.88 -17.29
N LYS A 573 -19.94 -14.38 -18.42
CA LYS A 573 -20.94 -15.44 -18.46
C LYS A 573 -20.36 -16.77 -17.96
N ASN A 574 -21.00 -17.35 -16.95
CA ASN A 574 -20.51 -18.52 -16.19
C ASN A 574 -19.24 -18.29 -15.35
N ASN A 575 -18.75 -17.05 -15.22
CA ASN A 575 -17.61 -16.76 -14.34
C ASN A 575 -18.03 -16.99 -12.87
N LYS A 576 -17.31 -17.88 -12.17
CA LYS A 576 -17.63 -18.29 -10.79
C LYS A 576 -17.53 -17.15 -9.77
N MET A 577 -16.87 -16.04 -10.10
CA MET A 577 -16.83 -14.84 -9.26
C MET A 577 -18.11 -14.01 -9.37
N VAL A 578 -18.98 -14.23 -10.36
CA VAL A 578 -20.26 -13.51 -10.50
C VAL A 578 -21.32 -14.12 -9.59
N ILE A 579 -21.84 -13.28 -8.70
CA ILE A 579 -22.85 -13.63 -7.68
C ILE A 579 -24.26 -13.16 -8.07
N PHE A 580 -24.38 -12.08 -8.83
CA PHE A 580 -25.61 -11.68 -9.51
C PHE A 580 -25.36 -10.79 -10.72
N GLU A 581 -26.32 -10.75 -11.63
CA GLU A 581 -26.46 -9.75 -12.68
C GLU A 581 -27.83 -9.06 -12.53
N LEU A 582 -27.85 -7.72 -12.57
CA LEU A 582 -29.06 -6.90 -12.46
C LEU A 582 -29.11 -5.94 -13.64
N ASN A 583 -29.91 -6.26 -14.64
CA ASN A 583 -30.18 -5.33 -15.73
C ASN A 583 -31.03 -4.14 -15.23
N LEU A 584 -30.63 -2.92 -15.60
CA LEU A 584 -31.33 -1.67 -15.27
C LEU A 584 -32.05 -1.06 -16.48
N GLY A 585 -31.67 -1.49 -17.68
CA GLY A 585 -32.18 -1.03 -18.96
C GLY A 585 -31.32 -1.56 -20.11
N LYS A 586 -31.65 -1.17 -21.34
CA LYS A 586 -31.05 -1.68 -22.59
C LYS A 586 -29.52 -1.79 -22.54
N ASP A 587 -28.86 -0.72 -22.10
CA ASP A 587 -27.40 -0.55 -22.19
C ASP A 587 -26.74 -0.40 -20.79
N ARG A 588 -27.40 -0.90 -19.73
CA ARG A 588 -26.92 -0.82 -18.32
C ARG A 588 -27.20 -2.08 -17.51
N THR A 589 -26.15 -2.66 -16.92
CA THR A 589 -26.24 -3.79 -15.98
C THR A 589 -25.32 -3.58 -14.78
N VAL A 590 -25.78 -3.93 -13.59
CA VAL A 590 -24.95 -4.00 -12.37
C VAL A 590 -24.65 -5.45 -12.05
N VAL A 591 -23.37 -5.78 -11.90
CA VAL A 591 -22.87 -7.12 -11.61
C VAL A 591 -22.34 -7.14 -10.18
N GLY A 592 -22.73 -8.14 -9.38
CA GLY A 592 -22.16 -8.39 -8.06
C GLY A 592 -21.08 -9.45 -8.14
N VAL A 593 -19.88 -9.16 -7.64
CA VAL A 593 -18.73 -10.07 -7.70
C VAL A 593 -18.18 -10.45 -6.32
N GLU A 594 -17.81 -11.72 -6.15
CA GLU A 594 -17.03 -12.20 -5.01
C GLU A 594 -15.55 -11.85 -5.22
N LEU A 595 -14.99 -11.10 -4.27
CA LEU A 595 -13.57 -10.80 -4.21
C LEU A 595 -12.77 -12.03 -3.75
N SER A 596 -11.48 -12.10 -4.08
CA SER A 596 -10.64 -13.28 -3.78
C SER A 596 -10.53 -13.58 -2.27
N LYS A 597 -10.14 -14.83 -1.92
CA LYS A 597 -10.03 -15.35 -0.53
C LYS A 597 -9.33 -14.34 0.39
N ARG A 598 -8.30 -13.69 -0.12
CA ARG A 598 -7.45 -12.70 0.55
C ARG A 598 -8.14 -11.34 0.67
N THR A 599 -8.48 -10.70 -0.45
CA THR A 599 -9.12 -9.37 -0.48
C THR A 599 -10.37 -9.32 0.40
N ARG A 600 -11.28 -10.31 0.28
CA ARG A 600 -12.57 -10.28 1.00
C ARG A 600 -12.47 -10.35 2.52
N LYS A 601 -11.31 -10.69 3.10
CA LYS A 601 -11.09 -10.68 4.56
C LYS A 601 -11.10 -9.27 5.15
N PHE A 602 -10.93 -8.20 4.37
CA PHE A 602 -10.74 -6.84 4.90
C PHE A 602 -11.79 -6.33 5.91
N PRO A 603 -13.10 -6.67 5.84
CA PRO A 603 -14.07 -6.27 6.86
C PRO A 603 -13.81 -6.90 8.23
N GLN A 604 -12.95 -7.92 8.33
CA GLN A 604 -12.53 -8.48 9.61
C GLN A 604 -11.56 -7.52 10.33
N LYS A 605 -10.65 -6.86 9.58
CA LYS A 605 -9.72 -5.84 10.10
C LYS A 605 -10.45 -4.57 10.56
N ILE A 606 -11.27 -3.97 9.69
CA ILE A 606 -12.00 -2.71 9.98
C ILE A 606 -13.36 -2.92 10.69
N GLY A 607 -13.69 -4.17 11.01
CA GLY A 607 -14.87 -4.60 11.76
C GLY A 607 -16.08 -4.92 10.88
N THR A 608 -16.62 -6.14 11.04
CA THR A 608 -17.66 -6.76 10.19
C THR A 608 -18.96 -5.97 10.03
N LYS A 609 -19.19 -4.94 10.85
CA LYS A 609 -20.46 -4.23 11.03
C LYS A 609 -21.08 -3.71 9.73
N ASN A 610 -20.29 -3.31 8.73
CA ASN A 610 -20.76 -2.78 7.45
C ASN A 610 -20.29 -3.65 6.26
N ALA A 611 -19.95 -4.93 6.49
CA ALA A 611 -19.45 -5.86 5.48
C ALA A 611 -20.43 -6.13 4.32
N GLY A 612 -21.72 -5.81 4.47
CA GLY A 612 -22.76 -6.01 3.45
C GLY A 612 -22.54 -5.26 2.13
N MET A 613 -21.59 -4.31 2.07
CA MET A 613 -21.05 -3.76 0.83
C MET A 613 -20.50 -4.83 -0.13
N LEU A 614 -20.16 -6.03 0.37
CA LEU A 614 -19.83 -7.21 -0.43
C LEU A 614 -21.09 -8.06 -0.70
N PRO A 615 -21.19 -8.80 -1.83
CA PRO A 615 -20.29 -8.84 -2.98
C PRO A 615 -20.13 -7.47 -3.64
N TYR A 616 -18.93 -7.19 -4.15
CA TYR A 616 -18.56 -5.88 -4.69
C TYR A 616 -19.35 -5.60 -5.97
N SER A 617 -19.64 -4.33 -6.29
CA SER A 617 -20.53 -3.99 -7.40
C SER A 617 -19.75 -3.38 -8.57
N ILE A 618 -19.99 -3.89 -9.78
CA ILE A 618 -19.47 -3.37 -11.05
C ILE A 618 -20.67 -2.86 -11.87
N LEU A 619 -20.57 -1.65 -12.42
CA LEU A 619 -21.54 -1.08 -13.36
C LEU A 619 -20.98 -1.24 -14.78
N ILE A 620 -21.67 -2.01 -15.62
CA ILE A 620 -21.40 -2.10 -17.06
C ILE A 620 -22.36 -1.12 -17.76
N GLU A 621 -21.81 -0.10 -18.40
CA GLU A 621 -22.53 0.82 -19.29
C GLU A 621 -21.62 1.38 -20.38
N ASN A 622 -22.17 1.71 -21.55
CA ASN A 622 -21.46 2.39 -22.65
C ASN A 622 -20.14 1.73 -23.09
N GLY A 623 -20.02 0.41 -23.00
CA GLY A 623 -18.79 -0.33 -23.35
C GLY A 623 -17.67 -0.27 -22.29
N GLU A 624 -17.94 0.26 -21.10
CA GLU A 624 -17.03 0.26 -19.95
C GLU A 624 -17.61 -0.53 -18.77
N ALA A 625 -16.76 -1.31 -18.11
CA ALA A 625 -17.03 -1.88 -16.79
C ALA A 625 -16.37 -0.97 -15.73
N LYS A 626 -17.18 -0.36 -14.88
CA LYS A 626 -16.77 0.63 -13.88
C LYS A 626 -17.00 0.11 -12.46
N ILE A 627 -16.14 0.49 -11.54
CA ILE A 627 -16.40 0.40 -10.11
C ILE A 627 -16.30 1.77 -9.45
N LEU A 628 -17.08 1.98 -8.38
CA LEU A 628 -16.75 3.05 -7.43
C LEU A 628 -15.34 2.79 -6.90
N ASN A 629 -14.45 3.78 -6.99
CA ASN A 629 -13.07 3.62 -6.52
C ASN A 629 -13.09 3.09 -5.07
N PRO A 630 -12.39 1.99 -4.75
CA PRO A 630 -12.55 1.35 -3.45
C PRO A 630 -12.15 2.23 -2.26
N LYS A 631 -11.26 3.22 -2.45
CA LYS A 631 -10.87 4.21 -1.43
C LYS A 631 -12.10 5.08 -1.06
N TYR A 632 -12.94 5.45 -2.02
CA TYR A 632 -14.25 6.08 -1.80
C TYR A 632 -15.30 5.10 -1.25
N TYR A 633 -15.48 3.93 -1.86
CA TYR A 633 -16.61 3.04 -1.51
C TYR A 633 -16.48 2.44 -0.11
N ILE A 634 -15.27 2.03 0.30
CA ILE A 634 -15.02 1.51 1.66
C ILE A 634 -15.30 2.61 2.70
N SER A 635 -14.80 3.82 2.48
CA SER A 635 -14.89 4.92 3.44
C SER A 635 -16.29 5.55 3.53
N VAL A 636 -17.06 5.62 2.44
CA VAL A 636 -18.46 6.10 2.50
C VAL A 636 -19.38 5.09 3.20
N MET A 637 -19.08 3.78 3.12
CA MET A 637 -19.77 2.72 3.87
C MET A 637 -19.23 2.54 5.30
N TYR A 638 -18.05 3.08 5.60
CA TYR A 638 -17.44 3.16 6.93
C TYR A 638 -17.04 4.61 7.29
N PRO A 639 -17.97 5.56 7.44
CA PRO A 639 -17.65 6.98 7.63
C PRO A 639 -17.02 7.33 9.00
N PHE A 640 -16.85 6.33 9.87
CA PHE A 640 -16.14 6.41 11.16
C PHE A 640 -14.81 5.64 11.14
N LEU A 641 -14.39 5.15 9.96
CA LEU A 641 -13.06 4.59 9.73
C LEU A 641 -12.01 5.67 9.96
N LYS A 642 -11.03 5.41 10.83
CA LYS A 642 -9.87 6.28 10.98
C LYS A 642 -8.86 6.05 9.85
N MET A 643 -7.96 7.00 9.63
CA MET A 643 -6.75 6.74 8.82
C MET A 643 -5.92 5.59 9.39
N GLU A 644 -5.74 5.52 10.72
CA GLU A 644 -5.09 4.38 11.40
C GLU A 644 -5.72 3.03 11.00
N GLU A 645 -7.05 2.96 10.99
CA GLU A 645 -7.79 1.75 10.63
C GLU A 645 -7.73 1.48 9.11
N PHE A 646 -7.76 2.52 8.26
CA PHE A 646 -7.60 2.42 6.80
C PHE A 646 -6.20 1.93 6.42
N MET A 647 -5.13 2.34 7.10
CA MET A 647 -3.77 1.88 6.79
C MET A 647 -3.60 0.36 6.96
N THR A 648 -4.36 -0.29 7.86
CA THR A 648 -4.36 -1.76 8.01
C THR A 648 -4.93 -2.51 6.79
N ILE A 649 -5.57 -1.79 5.87
CA ILE A 649 -6.13 -2.26 4.60
C ILE A 649 -5.58 -1.44 3.41
N ALA A 650 -4.43 -0.79 3.52
CA ALA A 650 -3.90 0.10 2.47
C ALA A 650 -3.75 -0.57 1.08
N THR A 651 -3.45 -1.87 1.07
CA THR A 651 -3.30 -2.72 -0.14
C THR A 651 -4.64 -3.24 -0.71
N VAL A 652 -5.72 -3.21 0.07
CA VAL A 652 -7.02 -3.77 -0.32
C VAL A 652 -7.70 -3.01 -1.46
N PRO A 653 -7.68 -1.67 -1.52
CA PRO A 653 -8.27 -0.95 -2.65
C PRO A 653 -7.75 -1.40 -4.01
N ASP A 654 -6.45 -1.57 -4.15
CA ASP A 654 -5.85 -1.88 -5.45
C ASP A 654 -6.02 -3.38 -5.78
N ALA A 655 -6.08 -4.25 -4.75
CA ALA A 655 -6.51 -5.64 -4.88
C ALA A 655 -7.99 -5.78 -5.32
N ILE A 656 -8.89 -4.89 -4.89
CA ILE A 656 -10.29 -4.87 -5.36
C ILE A 656 -10.36 -4.51 -6.85
N ILE A 657 -9.54 -3.55 -7.31
CA ILE A 657 -9.45 -3.19 -8.74
C ILE A 657 -9.00 -4.42 -9.55
N LYS A 658 -7.95 -5.14 -9.10
CA LYS A 658 -7.48 -6.39 -9.72
C LYS A 658 -8.56 -7.48 -9.74
N ASP A 659 -9.17 -7.79 -8.60
CA ASP A 659 -10.24 -8.79 -8.47
C ASP A 659 -11.40 -8.49 -9.43
N CYS A 660 -11.83 -7.23 -9.54
CA CYS A 660 -12.92 -6.83 -10.43
C CYS A 660 -12.54 -6.87 -11.92
N ALA A 661 -11.29 -6.51 -12.26
CA ALA A 661 -10.79 -6.61 -13.64
C ALA A 661 -10.63 -8.05 -14.11
N LYS A 662 -10.24 -8.97 -13.21
CA LYS A 662 -10.10 -10.41 -13.48
C LYS A 662 -11.41 -11.07 -13.96
N VAL A 663 -12.57 -10.52 -13.59
CA VAL A 663 -13.88 -11.06 -14.02
C VAL A 663 -14.12 -10.92 -15.54
N PHE A 664 -13.35 -10.06 -16.23
CA PHE A 664 -13.40 -9.82 -17.68
C PHE A 664 -12.18 -10.33 -18.46
N LYS A 665 -11.35 -11.18 -17.83
CA LYS A 665 -10.27 -11.94 -18.48
C LYS A 665 -10.80 -13.32 -18.88
#